data_AF-A0A954JLL8-F1
#
_entry.id   AF-A0A954JLL8-F1
#
_cell.length_a   1.000
_cell.length_b   1.000
_cell.length_c   1.000
_cell.angle_alpha   90.00
_cell.angle_beta   90.00
_cell.angle_gamma   90.00
#
_symmetry.space_group_name_H-M   'P 1'
#
loop_
_entity.id
_entity.type
_entity.pdbx_description
1 polymer ?
#
loop_
_entity_poly.entity_id
_entity_poly.type
_entity_poly.pdbx_seq_one_letter_code
_entity_poly.pdbx_strand_id
1 'polypeptide(L)'
;CHNHKFDPISQTDYYALFGILGSCRPGILDANPKEKRQRHQPELRDLKERIRAEVADAWSQAAKNLPERFVQDGQASELVTQAEDRTHPLHPLFLVQRERRKHPDQPFAEVWQSVRSQLPKPIEQSGDEILSWDLADSDANRWYADGNGLTSTGSPAGEFSVHVSGPSIISQVLPGGVYSHVLSTKHRGMFGSPRFHLDQDSDLWLLVAGDGGSQVRYVVQNYPRSGTVYPVRDLNGEQWQWIKYDLTYWTGDDIHVELTTAKDAPILVKENDRSWFGIRRVVLKPKGAAPPEDLQDEFLAQFQTKLLSQQVDSWEGAIDQWSRLLRESIDRWADGAASDADALLLEACRRTGLLPNDVGMGKRLGSKVTEYRRLESEIPLPVRVPGLWEADAKNQPLFVRGNHKQPANDVPRRFLSAFESAPFETLQSGRLQLAEELVSPDNPLVSRVIVNRIWHHLFGEGLVRTPDNFGELGERPTHPELLDALARRFQQHGWSLKRLIRELMLADAWQRSSTPSPLAKARDPENRLLSHAHVRPVEAESLRDAILAISGRLNPESYGPPAGINTEHPRRSVYTTIRRNSMNSFLETFNAPVPFTTKGKRDNTNVPAQSLTLLNAPFVINSARRAASQLKATTKHSKVEWVFLTSLNRPPSATEAKASLDFVDRLTAQYQQLGDQRNQIEEQIAKLEQERREILEPIRLRLCQDRSSTETSLTAALEPIAVWDFEAGPVDSISGKDGQIHGTAKIADGSLHLDGQGHFASPPLNQEIGERTLEAWVQLANLDQRGGGVVSLQNLRGDIFDAIVFGEQSPREWLAGSNVFARTRPFQGSTETKAQERPVHLVLTYSADGTITCYRDGVLYGQPYNPGSLMTFAKGDAQILLGLRHGTPGGNRLLSGKIYEARLYDRALNAEEVAASASGNHLFVSRREILASCSEAQRRRLEELEMKTVQFREQRKTLPASIDDHQPWADLIHAVWNLKEFRYLR
;
A
#
# COMPACT_ATOMS: atom_id res chain seq x y z
N CYS A 1 16.78 32.78 12.04
CA CYS A 1 15.80 33.87 11.88
C CYS A 1 16.02 34.92 12.98
N HIS A 2 15.97 36.21 12.66
CA HIS A 2 16.00 37.35 13.59
C HIS A 2 14.77 38.21 13.30
N ASN A 3 14.37 39.12 14.20
CA ASN A 3 13.27 40.07 13.91
C ASN A 3 13.58 40.84 12.62
N HIS A 4 12.82 40.57 11.55
CA HIS A 4 12.86 41.41 10.36
C HIS A 4 11.82 42.53 10.51
N LYS A 5 12.07 43.69 9.90
CA LYS A 5 11.17 44.85 9.93
C LYS A 5 9.75 44.57 9.41
N PHE A 6 9.58 43.48 8.66
CA PHE A 6 8.35 43.13 7.96
C PHE A 6 7.69 41.87 8.50
N ASP A 7 8.23 41.26 9.57
CA ASP A 7 7.62 40.06 10.14
C ASP A 7 6.34 40.45 10.89
N PRO A 8 5.21 39.78 10.62
CA PRO A 8 3.93 40.10 11.27
C PRO A 8 3.89 39.67 12.75
N ILE A 9 4.86 38.86 13.19
CA ILE A 9 4.99 38.38 14.57
C ILE A 9 6.43 38.55 15.04
N SER A 10 6.63 38.80 16.33
CA SER A 10 7.98 38.87 16.89
C SER A 10 8.66 37.50 16.89
N GLN A 11 9.99 37.48 16.88
CA GLN A 11 10.77 36.25 17.08
C GLN A 11 10.41 35.56 18.41
N THR A 12 10.06 36.34 19.43
CA THR A 12 9.62 35.80 20.73
C THR A 12 8.27 35.08 20.57
N ASP A 13 7.28 35.69 19.90
CA ASP A 13 6.00 35.03 19.65
C ASP A 13 6.16 33.77 18.78
N TYR A 14 7.08 33.79 17.81
CA TYR A 14 7.44 32.58 17.05
C TYR A 14 7.93 31.46 17.97
N TYR A 15 8.86 31.73 18.91
CA TYR A 15 9.36 30.72 19.83
C TYR A 15 8.31 30.29 20.88
N ALA A 16 7.41 31.18 21.28
CA ALA A 16 6.27 30.83 22.14
C ALA A 16 5.35 29.81 21.44
N LEU A 17 4.99 30.07 20.18
CA LEU A 17 4.21 29.14 19.34
C LEU A 17 4.97 27.86 19.04
N PHE A 18 6.28 27.95 18.75
CA PHE A 18 7.13 26.79 18.55
C PHE A 18 7.23 25.93 19.82
N GLY A 19 7.25 26.53 21.01
CA GLY A 19 7.17 25.81 22.28
C GLY A 19 5.88 25.02 22.43
N ILE A 20 4.75 25.58 21.98
CA ILE A 20 3.46 24.88 21.99
C ILE A 20 3.49 23.69 21.01
N LEU A 21 3.81 23.96 19.74
CA LEU A 21 3.76 22.93 18.68
C LEU A 21 4.86 21.87 18.85
N GLY A 22 6.04 22.26 19.30
CA GLY A 22 7.18 21.40 19.55
C GLY A 22 7.07 20.56 20.82
N SER A 23 6.13 20.88 21.73
CA SER A 23 5.84 20.07 22.90
C SER A 23 5.01 18.82 22.56
N CYS A 24 4.26 18.85 21.45
CA CYS A 24 3.50 17.70 20.98
C CYS A 24 4.38 16.62 20.36
N ARG A 25 3.97 15.35 20.47
CA ARG A 25 4.67 14.22 19.88
C ARG A 25 3.99 13.76 18.59
N PRO A 26 4.73 13.56 17.48
CA PRO A 26 4.18 12.95 16.26
C PRO A 26 3.65 11.54 16.51
N GLY A 27 2.48 11.24 15.97
CA GLY A 27 1.85 9.93 16.13
C GLY A 27 0.78 9.65 15.08
N ILE A 28 0.22 8.45 15.15
CA ILE A 28 -0.95 8.06 14.35
C ILE A 28 -2.15 8.01 15.28
N LEU A 29 -3.17 8.83 15.02
CA LEU A 29 -4.40 8.90 15.82
C LEU A 29 -5.52 8.04 15.22
N ASP A 30 -6.50 7.66 16.04
CA ASP A 30 -7.73 7.03 15.56
C ASP A 30 -8.84 8.06 15.34
N ALA A 31 -9.22 8.25 14.08
CA ALA A 31 -10.25 9.16 13.63
C ALA A 31 -11.69 8.65 13.89
N ASN A 32 -11.87 7.41 14.36
CA ASN A 32 -13.19 6.93 14.78
C ASN A 32 -13.72 7.76 15.97
N PRO A 33 -15.04 8.02 16.06
CA PRO A 33 -15.65 8.64 17.25
C PRO A 33 -15.41 7.84 18.53
N LYS A 34 -15.43 8.49 19.69
CA LYS A 34 -15.13 7.87 21.00
C LYS A 34 -16.02 6.66 21.27
N GLU A 35 -17.30 6.75 20.96
CA GLU A 35 -18.30 5.69 21.14
C GLU A 35 -17.94 4.44 20.33
N LYS A 36 -17.46 4.65 19.09
CA LYS A 36 -17.03 3.57 18.21
C LYS A 36 -15.71 2.93 18.68
N ARG A 37 -14.79 3.73 19.24
CA ARG A 37 -13.54 3.23 19.83
C ARG A 37 -13.77 2.44 21.12
N GLN A 38 -14.77 2.81 21.91
CA GLN A 38 -15.06 2.20 23.22
C GLN A 38 -16.14 1.11 23.15
N ARG A 39 -16.54 0.70 21.93
CA ARG A 39 -17.57 -0.31 21.72
C ARG A 39 -17.25 -1.59 22.50
N HIS A 40 -18.23 -2.06 23.27
CA HIS A 40 -18.18 -3.28 24.09
C HIS A 40 -17.16 -3.29 25.24
N GLN A 41 -16.48 -2.18 25.56
CA GLN A 41 -15.47 -2.19 26.64
C GLN A 41 -16.05 -2.54 28.02
N PRO A 42 -17.17 -1.96 28.48
CA PRO A 42 -17.78 -2.35 29.76
C PRO A 42 -18.17 -3.83 29.80
N GLU A 43 -18.77 -4.34 28.73
CA GLU A 43 -19.23 -5.72 28.61
C GLU A 43 -18.07 -6.71 28.61
N LEU A 44 -16.97 -6.38 27.91
CA LEU A 44 -15.76 -7.20 27.92
C LEU A 44 -15.08 -7.24 29.29
N ARG A 45 -15.05 -6.12 30.03
CA ARG A 45 -14.51 -6.08 31.40
C ARG A 45 -15.31 -6.97 32.33
N ASP A 46 -16.63 -6.85 32.31
CA ASP A 46 -17.53 -7.69 33.12
C ASP A 46 -17.41 -9.19 32.74
N LEU A 47 -17.33 -9.52 31.45
CA LEU A 47 -17.11 -10.90 31.01
C LEU A 47 -15.75 -11.44 31.46
N LYS A 48 -14.68 -10.63 31.43
CA LYS A 48 -13.38 -11.04 31.95
C LYS A 48 -13.47 -11.41 33.42
N GLU A 49 -14.10 -10.60 34.27
CA GLU A 49 -14.23 -10.94 35.69
C GLU A 49 -14.98 -12.27 35.91
N ARG A 50 -16.04 -12.51 35.13
CA ARG A 50 -16.77 -13.80 35.18
C ARG A 50 -15.95 -14.97 34.64
N ILE A 51 -15.09 -14.74 33.66
CA ILE A 51 -14.15 -15.74 33.13
C ILE A 51 -13.09 -16.05 34.18
N ARG A 52 -12.51 -15.03 34.84
CA ARG A 52 -11.52 -15.16 35.92
C ARG A 52 -12.05 -16.08 37.02
N ALA A 53 -13.25 -15.82 37.54
CA ALA A 53 -13.85 -16.61 38.60
C ALA A 53 -14.00 -18.10 38.21
N GLU A 54 -14.54 -18.40 37.03
CA GLU A 54 -14.74 -19.78 36.57
C GLU A 54 -13.42 -20.50 36.24
N VAL A 55 -12.43 -19.76 35.73
CA VAL A 55 -11.07 -20.30 35.50
C VAL A 55 -10.40 -20.60 36.84
N ALA A 56 -10.50 -19.71 37.82
CA ALA A 56 -9.95 -19.92 39.15
C ALA A 56 -10.58 -21.14 39.84
N ASP A 57 -11.90 -21.31 39.74
CA ASP A 57 -12.59 -22.51 40.24
C ASP A 57 -12.04 -23.79 39.59
N ALA A 58 -11.90 -23.80 38.26
CA ALA A 58 -11.36 -24.96 37.54
C ALA A 58 -9.88 -25.24 37.91
N TRP A 59 -9.06 -24.18 38.02
CA TRP A 59 -7.67 -24.28 38.44
C TRP A 59 -7.54 -24.77 39.88
N SER A 60 -8.40 -24.32 40.79
CA SER A 60 -8.42 -24.77 42.19
C SER A 60 -8.76 -26.26 42.29
N GLN A 61 -9.71 -26.75 41.49
CA GLN A 61 -10.01 -28.20 41.42
C GLN A 61 -8.85 -29.01 40.82
N ALA A 62 -8.24 -28.52 39.74
CA ALA A 62 -7.06 -29.15 39.15
C ALA A 62 -5.90 -29.21 40.15
N ALA A 63 -5.67 -28.13 40.92
CA ALA A 63 -4.60 -28.03 41.89
C ALA A 63 -4.78 -28.94 43.12
N LYS A 64 -6.01 -29.35 43.45
CA LYS A 64 -6.26 -30.34 44.52
C LYS A 64 -5.71 -31.72 44.17
N ASN A 65 -5.73 -32.09 42.89
CA ASN A 65 -5.29 -33.41 42.42
C ASN A 65 -3.83 -33.42 41.95
N LEU A 66 -3.12 -32.29 42.02
CA LEU A 66 -1.71 -32.18 41.61
C LEU A 66 -0.71 -32.96 42.50
N PRO A 67 -0.85 -33.04 43.84
CA PRO A 67 0.08 -33.81 44.67
C PRO A 67 0.26 -35.26 44.19
N GLU A 68 -0.85 -35.93 43.85
CA GLU A 68 -0.85 -37.30 43.33
C GLU A 68 -0.18 -37.43 41.95
N ARG A 69 -0.12 -36.34 41.17
CA ARG A 69 0.59 -36.31 39.88
C ARG A 69 2.10 -36.11 40.04
N PHE A 70 2.54 -35.56 41.16
CA PHE A 70 3.96 -35.30 41.44
C PHE A 70 4.65 -36.50 42.10
N VAL A 71 3.88 -37.42 42.70
CA VAL A 71 4.37 -38.66 43.34
C VAL A 71 3.94 -39.88 42.53
N GLN A 72 4.88 -40.73 42.14
CA GLN A 72 4.62 -42.07 41.59
C GLN A 72 5.39 -43.10 42.41
N ASP A 73 4.70 -44.11 42.95
CA ASP A 73 5.28 -45.17 43.79
C ASP A 73 6.17 -44.67 44.94
N GLY A 74 5.81 -43.53 45.56
CA GLY A 74 6.57 -42.91 46.65
C GLY A 74 7.85 -42.18 46.20
N GLN A 75 8.05 -42.01 44.89
CA GLN A 75 9.16 -41.27 44.30
C GLN A 75 8.66 -40.10 43.44
N ALA A 76 9.56 -39.17 43.11
CA ALA A 76 9.27 -38.03 42.24
C ALA A 76 8.91 -38.51 40.83
N SER A 77 7.78 -38.03 40.32
CA SER A 77 7.30 -38.32 38.96
C SER A 77 8.26 -37.84 37.86
N GLU A 78 8.02 -38.33 36.65
CA GLU A 78 8.71 -37.88 35.44
C GLU A 78 8.53 -36.35 35.21
N LEU A 79 7.36 -35.80 35.55
CA LEU A 79 7.06 -34.36 35.43
C LEU A 79 8.01 -33.47 36.24
N VAL A 80 8.40 -33.92 37.44
CA VAL A 80 9.37 -33.20 38.28
C VAL A 80 10.79 -33.43 37.77
N THR A 81 11.08 -34.66 37.34
CA THR A 81 12.43 -35.04 36.87
C THR A 81 12.83 -34.28 35.59
N GLN A 82 11.87 -33.90 34.76
CA GLN A 82 12.10 -33.13 33.52
C GLN A 82 12.13 -31.60 33.74
N ALA A 83 11.91 -31.10 34.96
CA ALA A 83 11.84 -29.66 35.28
C ALA A 83 13.20 -29.00 35.53
N GLU A 84 14.21 -29.33 34.73
CA GLU A 84 15.58 -28.79 34.87
C GLU A 84 15.67 -27.30 34.51
N ASP A 85 14.80 -26.80 33.63
CA ASP A 85 14.73 -25.38 33.24
C ASP A 85 14.35 -24.48 34.44
N ARG A 86 15.13 -23.43 34.68
CA ARG A 86 14.93 -22.43 35.75
C ARG A 86 13.58 -21.70 35.65
N THR A 87 12.99 -21.64 34.47
CA THR A 87 11.67 -21.04 34.20
C THR A 87 10.51 -22.02 34.37
N HIS A 88 10.79 -23.29 34.66
CA HIS A 88 9.78 -24.30 34.94
C HIS A 88 9.23 -24.13 36.37
N PRO A 89 7.90 -24.16 36.60
CA PRO A 89 7.32 -23.94 37.92
C PRO A 89 7.60 -25.06 38.95
N LEU A 90 8.04 -26.24 38.48
CA LEU A 90 8.52 -27.34 39.34
C LEU A 90 10.04 -27.34 39.56
N HIS A 91 10.78 -26.37 39.04
CA HIS A 91 12.23 -26.32 39.18
C HIS A 91 12.73 -26.40 40.64
N PRO A 92 12.09 -25.74 41.63
CA PRO A 92 12.48 -25.91 43.03
C PRO A 92 12.37 -27.36 43.52
N LEU A 93 11.33 -28.09 43.10
CA LEU A 93 11.15 -29.51 43.46
C LEU A 93 12.17 -30.40 42.75
N PHE A 94 12.51 -30.08 41.50
CA PHE A 94 13.61 -30.74 40.79
C PHE A 94 14.94 -30.57 41.52
N LEU A 95 15.26 -29.37 42.02
CA LEU A 95 16.47 -29.13 42.80
C LEU A 95 16.49 -29.98 44.08
N VAL A 96 15.37 -30.05 44.81
CA VAL A 96 15.25 -30.89 46.01
C VAL A 96 15.50 -32.36 45.67
N GLN A 97 14.90 -32.86 44.58
CA GLN A 97 15.10 -34.23 44.11
C GLN A 97 16.56 -34.50 43.71
N ARG A 98 17.19 -33.56 43.00
CA ARG A 98 18.57 -33.65 42.54
C ARG A 98 19.55 -33.69 43.72
N GLU A 99 19.38 -32.81 44.70
CA GLU A 99 20.23 -32.78 45.89
C GLU A 99 20.03 -34.02 46.76
N ARG A 100 18.79 -34.52 46.89
CA ARG A 100 18.51 -35.79 47.56
C ARG A 100 19.19 -37.00 46.89
N ARG A 101 19.27 -37.02 45.55
CA ARG A 101 20.00 -38.07 44.81
C ARG A 101 21.51 -37.99 45.01
N LYS A 102 22.07 -36.79 45.13
CA LYS A 102 23.51 -36.57 45.39
C LYS A 102 23.89 -36.93 46.83
N HIS A 103 22.98 -36.72 47.77
CA HIS A 103 23.21 -36.91 49.20
C HIS A 103 22.12 -37.79 49.84
N PRO A 104 22.09 -39.11 49.52
CA PRO A 104 21.00 -40.00 49.96
C PRO A 104 20.91 -40.20 51.47
N ASP A 105 22.03 -40.03 52.20
CA ASP A 105 22.12 -40.24 53.64
C ASP A 105 21.87 -38.97 54.47
N GLN A 106 21.68 -37.80 53.84
CA GLN A 106 21.40 -36.54 54.54
C GLN A 106 19.93 -36.45 54.98
N PRO A 107 19.64 -35.92 56.19
CA PRO A 107 18.27 -35.61 56.59
C PRO A 107 17.59 -34.67 55.58
N PHE A 108 16.31 -34.91 55.28
CA PHE A 108 15.57 -34.11 54.28
C PHE A 108 15.57 -32.61 54.62
N ALA A 109 15.51 -32.27 55.92
CA ALA A 109 15.64 -30.91 56.43
C ALA A 109 16.93 -30.20 55.98
N GLU A 110 18.06 -30.91 55.91
CA GLU A 110 19.34 -30.34 55.46
C GLU A 110 19.35 -30.15 53.94
N VAL A 111 18.81 -31.11 53.18
CA VAL A 111 18.61 -30.98 51.72
C VAL A 111 17.70 -29.78 51.41
N TRP A 112 16.62 -29.61 52.16
CA TRP A 112 15.67 -28.50 52.04
C TRP A 112 16.34 -27.14 52.26
N GLN A 113 17.16 -27.00 53.31
CA GLN A 113 17.93 -25.78 53.56
C GLN A 113 19.00 -25.53 52.51
N SER A 114 19.67 -26.59 52.03
CA SER A 114 20.64 -26.49 50.92
C SER A 114 19.98 -25.91 49.67
N VAL A 115 18.83 -26.43 49.25
CA VAL A 115 18.09 -25.89 48.08
C VAL A 115 17.64 -24.45 48.32
N ARG A 116 17.18 -24.11 49.53
CA ARG A 116 16.83 -22.72 49.87
C ARG A 116 17.99 -21.76 49.67
N SER A 117 19.21 -22.17 50.04
CA SER A 117 20.41 -21.34 49.84
C SER A 117 20.85 -21.21 48.37
N GLN A 118 20.44 -22.16 47.51
CA GLN A 118 20.73 -22.14 46.07
C GLN A 118 19.77 -21.25 45.27
N LEU A 119 18.57 -20.94 45.79
CA LEU A 119 17.64 -20.04 45.13
C LEU A 119 18.03 -18.57 45.33
N PRO A 120 17.80 -17.70 44.32
CA PRO A 120 18.09 -16.27 44.43
C PRO A 120 17.25 -15.64 45.53
N LYS A 121 17.78 -14.57 46.13
CA LYS A 121 17.04 -13.72 47.07
C LYS A 121 16.13 -12.75 46.32
N PRO A 122 15.10 -12.18 46.98
CA PRO A 122 14.31 -11.10 46.39
C PRO A 122 15.22 -9.96 45.92
N ILE A 123 14.85 -9.41 44.77
CA ILE A 123 15.57 -8.32 44.10
C ILE A 123 15.57 -7.07 44.98
N GLU A 124 16.76 -6.52 45.26
CA GLU A 124 16.93 -5.20 45.87
C GLU A 124 17.36 -4.20 44.77
N GLN A 125 16.96 -2.93 44.87
CA GLN A 125 17.36 -1.92 43.88
C GLN A 125 18.89 -1.76 43.86
N SER A 126 19.48 -1.76 42.66
CA SER A 126 20.93 -1.58 42.50
C SER A 126 21.30 -0.11 42.71
N GLY A 127 22.37 0.15 43.47
CA GLY A 127 22.82 1.52 43.78
C GLY A 127 23.47 2.30 42.62
N ASP A 128 23.55 1.71 41.43
CA ASP A 128 24.20 2.26 40.23
C ASP A 128 23.21 2.73 39.14
N GLU A 129 21.90 2.75 39.44
CA GLU A 129 20.86 3.26 38.54
C GLU A 129 20.83 4.80 38.55
N ILE A 130 20.99 5.45 37.38
CA ILE A 130 20.89 6.91 37.23
C ILE A 130 19.41 7.33 37.32
N LEU A 131 18.56 6.55 36.66
CA LEU A 131 17.11 6.76 36.62
C LEU A 131 16.43 5.40 36.49
N SER A 132 15.31 5.24 37.19
CA SER A 132 14.53 4.00 37.22
C SER A 132 13.04 4.34 37.24
N TRP A 133 12.24 3.61 36.47
CA TRP A 133 10.79 3.64 36.54
C TRP A 133 10.25 2.22 36.72
N ASP A 134 9.41 2.04 37.74
CA ASP A 134 8.64 0.82 37.95
C ASP A 134 7.18 1.04 37.52
N LEU A 135 6.85 0.55 36.33
CA LEU A 135 5.55 0.74 35.71
C LEU A 135 4.50 -0.26 36.21
N ALA A 136 4.86 -1.14 37.14
CA ALA A 136 3.91 -1.89 37.96
C ALA A 136 3.31 -1.02 39.08
N ASP A 137 3.96 0.09 39.44
CA ASP A 137 3.55 0.99 40.52
C ASP A 137 3.14 2.39 39.97
N SER A 138 3.10 3.38 40.86
CA SER A 138 2.65 4.74 40.60
C SER A 138 3.48 5.51 39.57
N ASP A 139 4.68 5.04 39.20
CA ASP A 139 5.48 5.67 38.13
C ASP A 139 4.78 5.62 36.77
N ALA A 140 3.93 4.61 36.51
CA ALA A 140 3.12 4.56 35.29
C ALA A 140 2.24 5.80 35.12
N ASN A 141 1.81 6.44 36.21
CA ASN A 141 0.98 7.65 36.19
C ASN A 141 1.76 8.90 35.73
N ARG A 142 3.10 8.83 35.71
CA ARG A 142 3.97 9.92 35.22
C ARG A 142 4.16 9.84 33.70
N TRP A 143 3.79 8.72 33.08
CA TRP A 143 3.92 8.49 31.65
C TRP A 143 2.65 8.91 30.91
N TYR A 144 2.79 9.07 29.60
CA TYR A 144 1.71 9.53 28.72
C TYR A 144 1.18 8.36 27.89
N ALA A 145 -0.14 8.16 27.94
CA ALA A 145 -0.83 7.13 27.18
C ALA A 145 -1.81 7.76 26.18
N ASP A 146 -1.81 7.25 24.95
CA ASP A 146 -2.83 7.55 23.94
C ASP A 146 -3.34 6.24 23.31
N GLY A 147 -4.64 6.19 23.04
CA GLY A 147 -5.32 4.99 22.57
C GLY A 147 -6.26 4.35 23.60
N ASN A 148 -7.16 3.52 23.12
CA ASN A 148 -8.23 2.88 23.89
C ASN A 148 -7.82 1.52 24.49
N GLY A 149 -6.60 1.05 24.18
CA GLY A 149 -6.01 -0.17 24.74
C GLY A 149 -5.26 0.05 26.04
N LEU A 150 -4.98 1.31 26.39
CA LEU A 150 -4.21 1.69 27.57
C LEU A 150 -5.11 2.35 28.62
N THR A 151 -4.69 2.22 29.88
CA THR A 151 -5.24 2.99 31.01
C THR A 151 -4.25 4.08 31.41
N SER A 152 -4.75 5.14 32.07
CA SER A 152 -3.89 6.20 32.63
C SER A 152 -3.07 5.77 33.84
N THR A 153 -3.27 4.53 34.29
CA THR A 153 -2.57 3.89 35.39
C THR A 153 -2.02 2.54 34.93
N GLY A 154 -0.99 2.04 35.61
CA GLY A 154 -0.53 0.66 35.46
C GLY A 154 -1.65 -0.34 35.67
N SER A 155 -1.54 -1.51 35.03
CA SER A 155 -2.37 -2.66 35.29
C SER A 155 -1.84 -3.41 36.52
N PRO A 156 -2.69 -3.80 37.47
CA PRO A 156 -2.28 -4.57 38.62
C PRO A 156 -1.85 -5.99 38.20
N ALA A 157 -1.05 -6.64 39.04
CA ALA A 157 -0.68 -8.02 38.83
C ALA A 157 -1.92 -8.94 38.85
N GLY A 158 -1.92 -9.95 37.96
CA GLY A 158 -3.07 -10.84 37.79
C GLY A 158 -4.11 -10.36 36.77
N GLU A 159 -3.87 -9.24 36.07
CA GLU A 159 -4.55 -9.03 34.80
C GLU A 159 -4.26 -10.17 33.83
N PHE A 160 -5.16 -10.40 32.87
CA PHE A 160 -4.99 -11.51 31.94
C PHE A 160 -5.60 -11.20 30.58
N SER A 161 -5.17 -11.93 29.56
CA SER A 161 -5.66 -11.77 28.19
C SER A 161 -6.38 -13.04 27.74
N VAL A 162 -7.43 -12.88 26.93
CA VAL A 162 -8.25 -14.00 26.43
C VAL A 162 -7.98 -14.21 24.94
N HIS A 163 -7.74 -15.46 24.55
CA HIS A 163 -7.61 -15.85 23.16
C HIS A 163 -8.89 -15.58 22.37
N VAL A 164 -8.73 -14.90 21.24
CA VAL A 164 -9.84 -14.52 20.34
C VAL A 164 -10.39 -15.70 19.53
N SER A 165 -9.70 -16.84 19.52
CA SER A 165 -10.11 -18.06 18.82
C SER A 165 -9.41 -19.30 19.40
N GLY A 166 -9.82 -20.50 18.97
CA GLY A 166 -9.18 -21.76 19.34
C GLY A 166 -9.68 -22.39 20.66
N PRO A 167 -9.10 -23.54 21.04
CA PRO A 167 -9.50 -24.28 22.25
C PRO A 167 -9.04 -23.58 23.54
N SER A 168 -7.93 -22.84 23.49
CA SER A 168 -7.36 -22.18 24.66
C SER A 168 -8.11 -20.92 25.08
N ILE A 169 -8.17 -20.64 26.38
CA ILE A 169 -8.90 -19.50 26.93
C ILE A 169 -7.96 -18.34 27.25
N ILE A 170 -7.08 -18.53 28.23
CA ILE A 170 -6.16 -17.51 28.73
C ILE A 170 -4.91 -17.54 27.86
N SER A 171 -4.57 -16.42 27.24
CA SER A 171 -3.31 -16.32 26.50
C SER A 171 -2.14 -16.07 27.44
N GLN A 172 -2.33 -15.16 28.41
CA GLN A 172 -1.32 -14.81 29.41
C GLN A 172 -1.99 -14.39 30.73
N VAL A 173 -1.37 -14.77 31.84
CA VAL A 173 -1.54 -14.07 33.13
C VAL A 173 -0.40 -13.08 33.29
N LEU A 174 -0.74 -11.81 33.48
CA LEU A 174 0.17 -10.67 33.40
C LEU A 174 0.60 -10.24 34.81
N PRO A 175 1.91 -10.06 35.06
CA PRO A 175 2.36 -9.32 36.24
C PRO A 175 1.91 -7.84 36.16
N GLY A 176 2.22 -7.06 37.18
CA GLY A 176 2.02 -5.62 37.21
C GLY A 176 2.87 -4.94 36.13
N GLY A 177 2.27 -3.98 35.43
CA GLY A 177 2.89 -3.27 34.32
C GLY A 177 1.89 -2.56 33.44
N VAL A 178 2.32 -2.05 32.29
CA VAL A 178 1.45 -1.37 31.31
C VAL A 178 1.31 -2.23 30.06
N TYR A 179 0.05 -2.51 29.67
CA TYR A 179 -0.27 -3.42 28.57
C TYR A 179 -1.31 -2.82 27.63
N SER A 180 -1.10 -2.93 26.32
CA SER A 180 -2.04 -2.40 25.32
C SER A 180 -3.22 -3.34 24.99
N HIS A 181 -3.22 -4.58 25.50
CA HIS A 181 -4.08 -5.66 25.00
C HIS A 181 -4.95 -6.35 26.05
N VAL A 182 -5.04 -5.78 27.25
CA VAL A 182 -5.82 -6.34 28.37
C VAL A 182 -7.27 -6.67 27.96
N LEU A 183 -7.86 -5.90 27.04
CA LEU A 183 -9.21 -6.14 26.52
C LEU A 183 -9.27 -6.66 25.09
N SER A 184 -8.36 -6.24 24.21
CA SER A 184 -8.35 -6.66 22.81
C SER A 184 -7.04 -6.27 22.14
N THR A 185 -6.55 -7.11 21.24
CA THR A 185 -5.39 -6.81 20.38
C THR A 185 -5.72 -5.87 19.22
N LYS A 186 -7.00 -5.54 18.98
CA LYS A 186 -7.42 -4.51 18.01
C LYS A 186 -7.29 -3.10 18.57
N HIS A 187 -7.24 -2.97 19.89
CA HIS A 187 -7.09 -1.67 20.51
C HIS A 187 -5.70 -1.13 20.24
N ARG A 188 -5.63 0.17 19.92
CA ARG A 188 -4.35 0.84 19.74
C ARG A 188 -3.77 1.27 21.07
N GLY A 189 -2.44 1.31 21.13
CA GLY A 189 -1.68 1.85 22.25
C GLY A 189 -0.47 2.62 21.76
N MET A 190 -0.31 3.83 22.28
CA MET A 190 0.92 4.60 22.26
C MET A 190 1.25 4.99 23.70
N PHE A 191 2.42 4.61 24.18
CA PHE A 191 2.84 4.87 25.55
C PHE A 191 4.25 5.46 25.55
N GLY A 192 4.47 6.54 26.29
CA GLY A 192 5.78 7.17 26.31
C GLY A 192 6.15 7.84 27.62
N SER A 193 7.44 7.82 27.91
CA SER A 193 8.00 8.41 29.14
C SER A 193 7.97 9.93 29.09
N PRO A 194 8.09 10.64 30.23
CA PRO A 194 8.59 12.01 30.25
C PRO A 194 9.95 12.13 29.55
N ARG A 195 10.33 13.36 29.16
CA ARG A 195 11.70 13.63 28.73
C ARG A 195 12.65 13.57 29.92
N PHE A 196 13.85 13.06 29.66
CA PHE A 196 14.96 13.06 30.61
C PHE A 196 16.26 13.42 29.89
N HIS A 197 17.16 14.06 30.62
CA HIS A 197 18.43 14.54 30.11
C HIS A 197 19.53 13.47 30.26
N LEU A 198 20.45 13.42 29.30
CA LEU A 198 21.60 12.50 29.34
C LEU A 198 22.87 13.25 29.74
N ASP A 199 23.18 13.31 31.04
CA ASP A 199 24.36 14.01 31.54
C ASP A 199 25.68 13.29 31.22
N GLN A 200 25.64 11.99 30.95
CA GLN A 200 26.82 11.15 30.73
C GLN A 200 26.51 9.95 29.83
N ASP A 201 27.56 9.30 29.33
CA ASP A 201 27.45 8.07 28.53
C ASP A 201 26.71 6.99 29.31
N SER A 202 25.56 6.58 28.76
CA SER A 202 24.60 5.73 29.47
C SER A 202 24.02 4.64 28.57
N ASP A 203 23.64 3.53 29.20
CA ASP A 203 22.88 2.44 28.61
C ASP A 203 21.44 2.46 29.15
N LEU A 204 20.46 2.46 28.25
CA LEU A 204 19.04 2.35 28.58
C LEU A 204 18.56 0.91 28.45
N TRP A 205 17.93 0.41 29.50
CA TRP A 205 17.38 -0.93 29.60
C TRP A 205 15.87 -0.88 29.76
N LEU A 206 15.14 -1.65 28.96
CA LEU A 206 13.68 -1.72 28.95
C LEU A 206 13.23 -3.17 29.11
N LEU A 207 12.40 -3.44 30.11
CA LEU A 207 11.82 -4.75 30.36
C LEU A 207 10.45 -4.84 29.70
N VAL A 208 10.40 -5.51 28.55
CA VAL A 208 9.27 -5.45 27.61
C VAL A 208 8.87 -6.83 27.10
N ALA A 209 7.63 -6.93 26.63
CA ALA A 209 7.06 -8.10 25.94
C ALA A 209 6.18 -7.62 24.77
N GLY A 210 5.96 -8.48 23.78
CA GLY A 210 5.07 -8.13 22.66
C GLY A 210 4.81 -9.27 21.68
N ASP A 211 3.92 -9.02 20.74
CA ASP A 211 3.45 -9.98 19.72
C ASP A 211 4.33 -10.06 18.47
N GLY A 212 5.42 -9.30 18.44
CA GLY A 212 6.26 -9.05 17.27
C GLY A 212 5.71 -8.04 16.27
N GLY A 213 4.45 -7.59 16.40
CA GLY A 213 3.90 -6.47 15.66
C GLY A 213 4.27 -5.11 16.27
N SER A 214 4.30 -5.04 17.60
CA SER A 214 4.56 -3.80 18.34
C SER A 214 6.05 -3.46 18.46
N GLN A 215 6.32 -2.20 18.79
CA GLN A 215 7.65 -1.63 18.71
C GLN A 215 7.97 -0.75 19.91
N VAL A 216 9.26 -0.64 20.19
CA VAL A 216 9.83 0.30 21.16
C VAL A 216 11.02 1.04 20.55
N ARG A 217 11.20 2.29 20.99
CA ARG A 217 12.36 3.12 20.64
C ARG A 217 12.60 4.19 21.71
N TYR A 218 13.80 4.79 21.66
CA TYR A 218 14.00 6.12 22.20
C TYR A 218 13.80 7.16 21.08
N VAL A 219 13.44 8.38 21.48
CA VAL A 219 13.20 9.50 20.57
C VAL A 219 13.90 10.73 21.10
N VAL A 220 14.67 11.36 20.22
CA VAL A 220 15.39 12.62 20.48
C VAL A 220 14.67 13.74 19.73
N GLN A 221 14.40 14.86 20.41
CA GLN A 221 13.75 16.04 19.81
C GLN A 221 12.43 15.76 19.05
N ASN A 222 11.65 14.77 19.52
CA ASN A 222 10.40 14.29 18.88
C ASN A 222 10.55 13.90 17.39
N TYR A 223 11.75 13.56 16.93
CA TYR A 223 12.00 13.33 15.52
C TYR A 223 11.72 11.86 15.14
N PRO A 224 10.69 11.58 14.30
CA PRO A 224 10.33 10.20 13.97
C PRO A 224 11.22 9.71 12.82
N ARG A 225 12.42 9.20 13.15
CA ARG A 225 13.29 8.48 12.20
C ARG A 225 13.53 7.04 12.62
N SER A 226 13.95 6.23 11.65
CA SER A 226 14.51 4.90 11.86
C SER A 226 15.91 4.83 11.20
N GLY A 227 16.81 4.06 11.79
CA GLY A 227 18.17 3.85 11.28
C GLY A 227 19.15 3.48 12.39
N THR A 228 20.45 3.40 12.09
CA THR A 228 21.48 3.01 13.06
C THR A 228 21.54 3.94 14.28
N VAL A 229 21.31 5.23 14.05
CA VAL A 229 21.34 6.30 15.08
C VAL A 229 19.97 6.48 15.75
N TYR A 230 18.90 5.95 15.15
CA TYR A 230 17.53 5.95 15.69
C TYR A 230 16.97 4.53 15.64
N PRO A 231 17.54 3.61 16.44
CA PRO A 231 17.18 2.21 16.40
C PRO A 231 15.73 2.00 16.89
N VAL A 232 14.95 1.30 16.07
CA VAL A 232 13.62 0.81 16.43
C VAL A 232 13.74 -0.69 16.68
N ARG A 233 13.19 -1.18 17.79
CA ARG A 233 13.21 -2.61 18.14
C ARG A 233 11.79 -3.16 18.10
N ASP A 234 11.63 -4.24 17.36
CA ASP A 234 10.41 -5.04 17.40
C ASP A 234 10.36 -5.85 18.69
N LEU A 235 9.17 -5.97 19.27
CA LEU A 235 8.93 -6.73 20.49
C LEU A 235 8.54 -8.17 20.15
N ASN A 236 9.50 -8.98 19.69
CA ASN A 236 9.27 -10.32 19.11
C ASN A 236 9.25 -11.48 20.13
N GLY A 237 8.86 -11.22 21.37
CA GLY A 237 8.79 -12.25 22.41
C GLY A 237 7.54 -12.06 23.21
N GLU A 238 6.60 -12.99 23.10
CA GLU A 238 5.46 -13.07 24.02
C GLU A 238 5.94 -13.16 25.48
N GLN A 239 7.19 -13.56 25.68
CA GLN A 239 7.92 -13.56 26.95
C GLN A 239 8.67 -12.26 27.19
N TRP A 240 8.80 -11.92 28.47
CA TRP A 240 9.54 -10.77 28.92
C TRP A 240 11.03 -10.86 28.62
N GLN A 241 11.60 -9.75 28.17
CA GLN A 241 13.02 -9.63 27.88
C GLN A 241 13.53 -8.22 28.14
N TRP A 242 14.80 -8.12 28.50
CA TRP A 242 15.52 -6.86 28.57
C TRP A 242 16.01 -6.44 27.18
N ILE A 243 15.64 -5.25 26.73
CA ILE A 243 16.18 -4.60 25.54
C ILE A 243 17.14 -3.50 25.97
N LYS A 244 18.34 -3.49 25.39
CA LYS A 244 19.39 -2.50 25.62
C LYS A 244 19.52 -1.51 24.47
N TYR A 245 19.65 -0.22 24.80
CA TYR A 245 20.10 0.84 23.89
C TYR A 245 21.37 1.51 24.42
N ASP A 246 22.38 1.64 23.56
CA ASP A 246 23.53 2.52 23.81
C ASP A 246 23.13 3.95 23.44
N LEU A 247 23.18 4.88 24.41
CA LEU A 247 22.78 6.28 24.23
C LEU A 247 23.97 7.24 24.15
N THR A 248 25.20 6.74 24.08
CA THR A 248 26.44 7.55 24.06
C THR A 248 26.44 8.63 22.98
N TYR A 249 25.84 8.34 21.81
CA TYR A 249 25.77 9.31 20.72
C TYR A 249 24.96 10.58 21.07
N TRP A 250 24.05 10.47 22.05
CA TRP A 250 23.09 11.50 22.45
C TRP A 250 23.40 12.10 23.82
N THR A 251 24.61 11.89 24.37
CA THR A 251 25.05 12.56 25.60
C THR A 251 24.93 14.08 25.43
N GLY A 252 24.22 14.74 26.35
CA GLY A 252 23.89 16.16 26.33
C GLY A 252 22.54 16.52 25.69
N ASP A 253 21.77 15.55 25.19
CA ASP A 253 20.43 15.76 24.63
C ASP A 253 19.30 15.29 25.59
N ASP A 254 18.11 15.84 25.38
CA ASP A 254 16.87 15.35 26.00
C ASP A 254 16.25 14.24 25.15
N ILE A 255 15.92 13.12 25.80
CA ILE A 255 15.31 11.97 25.13
C ILE A 255 14.05 11.51 25.86
N HIS A 256 13.23 10.71 25.18
CA HIS A 256 12.13 9.96 25.81
C HIS A 256 11.98 8.58 25.18
N VAL A 257 11.30 7.67 25.88
CA VAL A 257 10.95 6.33 25.40
C VAL A 257 9.56 6.36 24.79
N GLU A 258 9.36 5.62 23.69
CA GLU A 258 8.07 5.47 23.02
C GLU A 258 7.83 4.00 22.67
N LEU A 259 6.63 3.51 23.00
CA LEU A 259 6.09 2.20 22.63
C LEU A 259 4.82 2.38 21.82
N THR A 260 4.69 1.63 20.73
CA THR A 260 3.54 1.72 19.83
C THR A 260 3.08 0.35 19.35
N THR A 261 1.77 0.17 19.23
CA THR A 261 1.19 -0.90 18.41
C THR A 261 1.52 -0.69 16.92
N ALA A 262 1.56 -1.77 16.14
CA ALA A 262 2.20 -1.85 14.81
C ALA A 262 1.89 -0.66 13.87
N LYS A 263 0.63 -0.52 13.45
CA LYS A 263 0.21 0.55 12.53
C LYS A 263 0.05 1.92 13.21
N ASP A 264 0.24 1.99 14.53
CA ASP A 264 0.12 3.22 15.31
C ASP A 264 1.48 3.94 15.47
N ALA A 265 2.57 3.31 15.01
CA ALA A 265 3.88 3.92 14.90
C ALA A 265 3.87 5.12 13.93
N PRO A 266 4.52 6.25 14.27
CA PRO A 266 4.58 7.43 13.40
C PRO A 266 5.34 7.19 12.09
N ILE A 267 6.18 6.15 12.03
CA ILE A 267 6.73 5.59 10.80
C ILE A 267 6.19 4.18 10.70
N LEU A 268 5.47 3.86 9.63
CA LEU A 268 4.95 2.52 9.42
C LEU A 268 6.12 1.56 9.13
N VAL A 269 6.29 0.56 10.01
CA VAL A 269 7.31 -0.49 9.85
C VAL A 269 6.68 -1.86 9.62
N LYS A 270 5.52 -2.15 10.23
CA LYS A 270 4.78 -3.41 10.04
C LYS A 270 3.30 -3.18 9.76
N GLU A 271 2.78 -3.89 8.75
CA GLU A 271 1.38 -3.81 8.34
C GLU A 271 0.53 -4.86 9.08
N ASN A 272 0.31 -4.66 10.39
CA ASN A 272 -0.53 -5.54 11.19
C ASN A 272 -1.67 -4.77 11.87
N ASP A 273 -2.90 -5.28 11.73
CA ASP A 273 -4.10 -4.69 12.30
C ASP A 273 -4.34 -5.06 13.77
N ARG A 274 -3.69 -6.13 14.25
CA ARG A 274 -3.75 -6.59 15.65
C ARG A 274 -2.34 -6.68 16.21
N SER A 275 -2.04 -5.94 17.25
CA SER A 275 -0.72 -6.02 17.88
C SER A 275 -0.73 -5.54 19.32
N TRP A 276 0.26 -5.95 20.11
CA TRP A 276 0.34 -5.53 21.49
C TRP A 276 1.76 -5.45 22.06
N PHE A 277 1.91 -4.59 23.07
CA PHE A 277 3.11 -4.51 23.89
C PHE A 277 2.76 -4.55 25.37
N GLY A 278 3.76 -4.94 26.17
CA GLY A 278 3.81 -4.84 27.61
C GLY A 278 5.15 -4.23 28.05
N ILE A 279 5.14 -3.43 29.12
CA ILE A 279 6.35 -2.89 29.73
C ILE A 279 6.21 -2.87 31.26
N ARG A 280 7.27 -3.27 31.97
CA ARG A 280 7.31 -3.28 33.45
C ARG A 280 8.33 -2.30 34.02
N ARG A 281 9.56 -2.31 33.50
CA ARG A 281 10.66 -1.53 34.07
C ARG A 281 11.47 -0.82 33.00
N VAL A 282 11.97 0.35 33.38
CA VAL A 282 12.88 1.16 32.57
C VAL A 282 14.00 1.64 33.45
N VAL A 283 15.25 1.35 33.07
CA VAL A 283 16.43 1.68 33.87
C VAL A 283 17.49 2.32 32.99
N LEU A 284 17.99 3.46 33.42
CA LEU A 284 19.15 4.13 32.83
C LEU A 284 20.35 3.88 33.74
N LYS A 285 21.43 3.30 33.19
CA LYS A 285 22.66 3.01 33.93
C LYS A 285 23.87 3.64 33.23
N PRO A 286 24.98 3.92 33.93
CA PRO A 286 26.21 4.33 33.28
C PRO A 286 26.66 3.28 32.28
N LYS A 287 27.29 3.71 31.18
CA LYS A 287 27.77 2.79 30.15
C LYS A 287 28.70 1.72 30.74
N GLY A 288 28.43 0.45 30.43
CA GLY A 288 29.24 -0.67 30.90
C GLY A 288 28.96 -1.14 32.33
N ALA A 289 27.97 -0.56 33.01
CA ALA A 289 27.45 -1.11 34.26
C ALA A 289 26.86 -2.51 34.05
N ALA A 290 26.74 -3.29 35.13
CA ALA A 290 26.13 -4.61 35.09
C ALA A 290 24.68 -4.51 34.56
N PRO A 291 24.22 -5.50 33.76
CA PRO A 291 22.84 -5.52 33.30
C PRO A 291 21.88 -5.55 34.50
N PRO A 292 20.66 -5.01 34.35
CA PRO A 292 19.61 -5.20 35.36
C PRO A 292 19.35 -6.69 35.61
N GLU A 293 18.88 -7.02 36.80
CA GLU A 293 18.65 -8.40 37.24
C GLU A 293 17.57 -9.11 36.39
N ASP A 294 17.69 -10.43 36.26
CA ASP A 294 16.82 -11.25 35.42
C ASP A 294 15.45 -11.47 36.09
N LEU A 295 14.37 -11.37 35.32
CA LEU A 295 13.02 -11.74 35.73
C LEU A 295 12.91 -13.19 36.22
N GLN A 296 13.77 -14.07 35.68
CA GLN A 296 13.83 -15.45 36.14
C GLN A 296 14.23 -15.53 37.62
N ASP A 297 15.07 -14.60 38.08
CA ASP A 297 15.47 -14.54 39.47
C ASP A 297 14.36 -13.96 40.36
N GLU A 298 13.55 -13.02 39.88
CA GLU A 298 12.31 -12.57 40.54
C GLU A 298 11.35 -13.75 40.73
N PHE A 299 11.14 -14.53 39.66
CA PHE A 299 10.30 -15.72 39.67
C PHE A 299 10.82 -16.78 40.65
N LEU A 300 12.12 -17.05 40.69
CA LEU A 300 12.71 -18.06 41.57
C LEU A 300 12.79 -17.62 43.04
N ALA A 301 13.03 -16.34 43.29
CA ALA A 301 13.14 -15.78 44.64
C ALA A 301 11.84 -15.89 45.44
N GLN A 302 10.69 -15.91 44.76
CA GLN A 302 9.40 -16.13 45.41
C GLN A 302 9.34 -17.51 46.08
N PHE A 303 9.98 -18.54 45.50
CA PHE A 303 9.98 -19.87 46.10
C PHE A 303 10.90 -19.91 47.30
N GLN A 304 12.00 -19.16 47.31
CA GLN A 304 12.82 -19.03 48.51
C GLN A 304 12.06 -18.41 49.69
N THR A 305 11.21 -17.41 49.41
CA THR A 305 10.49 -16.64 50.43
C THR A 305 9.12 -17.21 50.82
N LYS A 306 8.39 -17.83 49.89
CA LYS A 306 7.05 -18.39 50.12
C LYS A 306 7.06 -19.92 50.26
N LEU A 307 7.80 -20.63 49.43
CA LEU A 307 7.82 -22.10 49.41
C LEU A 307 8.83 -22.70 50.40
N LEU A 308 10.07 -22.23 50.43
CA LEU A 308 11.14 -22.82 51.26
C LEU A 308 11.28 -22.12 52.62
N SER A 309 10.35 -21.24 52.98
CA SER A 309 10.41 -20.47 54.22
C SER A 309 10.10 -21.29 55.46
N GLN A 310 9.25 -22.30 55.34
CA GLN A 310 8.94 -23.27 56.41
C GLN A 310 9.84 -24.49 56.28
N GLN A 311 10.21 -25.08 57.41
CA GLN A 311 10.96 -26.34 57.45
C GLN A 311 10.05 -27.48 56.99
N VAL A 312 10.56 -28.36 56.15
CA VAL A 312 9.89 -29.57 55.69
C VAL A 312 10.81 -30.77 55.94
N ASP A 313 10.25 -31.88 56.41
CA ASP A 313 11.01 -33.07 56.80
C ASP A 313 10.83 -34.26 55.86
N SER A 314 10.03 -34.13 54.79
CA SER A 314 9.74 -35.20 53.82
C SER A 314 9.45 -34.69 52.41
N TRP A 315 9.56 -35.58 51.42
CA TRP A 315 9.27 -35.29 50.02
C TRP A 315 7.78 -34.97 49.79
N GLU A 316 6.92 -35.72 50.45
CA GLU A 316 5.46 -35.52 50.44
C GLU A 316 5.11 -34.15 51.03
N GLY A 317 5.74 -33.76 52.13
CA GLY A 317 5.58 -32.43 52.72
C GLY A 317 6.01 -31.29 51.79
N ALA A 318 7.04 -31.50 50.97
CA ALA A 318 7.52 -30.51 50.01
C ALA A 318 6.51 -30.29 48.86
N ILE A 319 5.92 -31.38 48.39
CA ILE A 319 4.86 -31.36 47.39
C ILE A 319 3.60 -30.69 47.95
N ASP A 320 3.19 -31.02 49.17
CA ASP A 320 2.04 -30.40 49.82
C ASP A 320 2.22 -28.90 49.98
N GLN A 321 3.43 -28.46 50.36
CA GLN A 321 3.72 -27.04 50.49
C GLN A 321 3.70 -26.30 49.15
N TRP A 322 4.23 -26.91 48.08
CA TRP A 322 4.16 -26.35 46.73
C TRP A 322 2.71 -26.25 46.24
N SER A 323 1.91 -27.32 46.44
CA SER A 323 0.51 -27.34 46.06
C SER A 323 -0.33 -26.35 46.86
N ARG A 324 0.01 -26.11 48.13
CA ARG A 324 -0.61 -25.05 48.93
C ARG A 324 -0.29 -23.66 48.35
N LEU A 325 0.98 -23.38 48.04
CA LEU A 325 1.39 -22.11 47.42
C LEU A 325 0.61 -21.84 46.12
N LEU A 326 0.50 -22.84 45.24
CA LEU A 326 -0.26 -22.70 44.01
C LEU A 326 -1.74 -22.36 44.26
N ARG A 327 -2.40 -23.05 45.20
CA ARG A 327 -3.80 -22.78 45.56
C ARG A 327 -3.97 -21.37 46.14
N GLU A 328 -3.09 -20.95 47.04
CA GLU A 328 -3.10 -19.59 47.60
C GLU A 328 -2.86 -18.50 46.53
N SER A 329 -2.07 -18.80 45.49
CA SER A 329 -1.90 -17.91 44.33
C SER A 329 -3.14 -17.88 43.44
N ILE A 330 -3.83 -19.01 43.23
CA ILE A 330 -5.11 -19.06 42.50
C ILE A 330 -6.18 -18.27 43.25
N ASP A 331 -6.31 -18.46 44.56
CA ASP A 331 -7.31 -17.77 45.38
C ASP A 331 -7.07 -16.25 45.36
N ARG A 332 -5.83 -15.80 45.54
CA ARG A 332 -5.47 -14.39 45.43
C ARG A 332 -5.73 -13.83 44.03
N TRP A 333 -5.51 -14.61 42.97
CA TRP A 333 -5.85 -14.19 41.61
C TRP A 333 -7.35 -14.07 41.39
N ALA A 334 -8.14 -15.01 41.93
CA ALA A 334 -9.60 -14.97 41.89
C ALA A 334 -10.17 -13.70 42.55
N ASP A 335 -9.58 -13.31 43.68
CA ASP A 335 -9.96 -12.14 44.46
C ASP A 335 -9.42 -10.82 43.91
N GLY A 336 -8.63 -10.85 42.81
CA GLY A 336 -7.99 -9.66 42.24
C GLY A 336 -6.86 -9.08 43.09
N ALA A 337 -6.28 -9.89 43.99
CA ALA A 337 -5.22 -9.54 44.92
C ALA A 337 -3.89 -10.29 44.64
N ALA A 338 -3.69 -10.72 43.39
CA ALA A 338 -2.45 -11.37 42.97
C ALA A 338 -1.25 -10.41 43.09
N SER A 339 -0.11 -10.94 43.52
CA SER A 339 1.21 -10.29 43.40
C SER A 339 1.88 -10.69 42.09
N ASP A 340 2.95 -9.99 41.70
CA ASP A 340 3.75 -10.32 40.51
C ASP A 340 4.24 -11.77 40.53
N ALA A 341 4.70 -12.22 41.69
CA ALA A 341 5.04 -13.60 41.98
C ALA A 341 3.90 -14.57 41.62
N ASP A 342 2.66 -14.26 42.02
CA ASP A 342 1.50 -15.12 41.74
C ASP A 342 1.17 -15.14 40.25
N ALA A 343 1.19 -13.98 39.59
CA ALA A 343 0.92 -13.89 38.15
C ALA A 343 1.95 -14.69 37.34
N LEU A 344 3.24 -14.57 37.67
CA LEU A 344 4.32 -15.32 37.05
C LEU A 344 4.20 -16.84 37.30
N LEU A 345 3.83 -17.24 38.52
CA LEU A 345 3.58 -18.65 38.86
C LEU A 345 2.41 -19.24 38.08
N LEU A 346 1.28 -18.54 38.03
CA LEU A 346 0.09 -18.98 37.31
C LEU A 346 0.35 -19.06 35.81
N GLU A 347 1.05 -18.08 35.24
CA GLU A 347 1.45 -18.12 33.82
C GLU A 347 2.40 -19.28 33.53
N ALA A 348 3.40 -19.51 34.37
CA ALA A 348 4.32 -20.63 34.22
C ALA A 348 3.58 -21.99 34.29
N CYS A 349 2.67 -22.16 35.26
CA CYS A 349 1.85 -23.38 35.40
C CYS A 349 0.88 -23.59 34.23
N ARG A 350 0.31 -22.52 33.67
CA ARG A 350 -0.53 -22.58 32.47
C ARG A 350 0.30 -23.00 31.25
N ARG A 351 1.46 -22.37 31.05
CA ARG A 351 2.35 -22.61 29.91
C ARG A 351 2.89 -24.04 29.87
N THR A 352 3.20 -24.62 31.03
CA THR A 352 3.70 -26.00 31.13
C THR A 352 2.59 -27.05 31.20
N GLY A 353 1.31 -26.64 31.14
CA GLY A 353 0.16 -27.55 31.18
C GLY A 353 -0.12 -28.17 32.56
N LEU A 354 0.43 -27.60 33.64
CA LEU A 354 0.07 -27.98 35.01
C LEU A 354 -1.35 -27.53 35.35
N LEU A 355 -1.73 -26.35 34.87
CA LEU A 355 -3.10 -25.84 34.94
C LEU A 355 -3.80 -25.99 33.59
N PRO A 356 -5.05 -26.49 33.56
CA PRO A 356 -5.80 -26.61 32.31
C PRO A 356 -6.13 -25.22 31.75
N ASN A 357 -6.28 -25.10 30.43
CA ASN A 357 -6.57 -23.81 29.79
C ASN A 357 -7.55 -23.96 28.61
N ASP A 358 -8.36 -25.01 28.60
CA ASP A 358 -9.28 -25.35 27.51
C ASP A 358 -10.73 -24.93 27.83
N VAL A 359 -11.49 -24.54 26.81
CA VAL A 359 -12.92 -24.16 26.91
C VAL A 359 -13.80 -25.20 27.60
N GLY A 360 -13.42 -26.48 27.58
CA GLY A 360 -14.13 -27.59 28.21
C GLY A 360 -13.86 -27.79 29.71
N MET A 361 -12.93 -27.06 30.32
CA MET A 361 -12.55 -27.30 31.73
C MET A 361 -13.58 -26.83 32.76
N GLY A 362 -14.58 -26.04 32.36
CA GLY A 362 -15.62 -25.51 33.25
C GLY A 362 -17.02 -25.56 32.61
N LYS A 363 -18.04 -25.94 33.40
CA LYS A 363 -19.41 -26.19 32.91
C LYS A 363 -20.05 -24.99 32.18
N ARG A 364 -19.72 -23.76 32.59
CA ARG A 364 -20.30 -22.52 32.01
C ARG A 364 -19.28 -21.68 31.26
N LEU A 365 -18.01 -22.07 31.27
CA LEU A 365 -16.89 -21.28 30.78
C LEU A 365 -16.93 -21.10 29.25
N GLY A 366 -17.21 -22.17 28.51
CA GLY A 366 -17.32 -22.11 27.04
C GLY A 366 -18.33 -21.07 26.53
N SER A 367 -19.49 -20.92 27.19
CA SER A 367 -20.49 -19.92 26.81
C SER A 367 -20.00 -18.47 26.99
N LYS A 368 -19.27 -18.19 28.09
CA LYS A 368 -18.73 -16.86 28.40
C LYS A 368 -17.59 -16.49 27.45
N VAL A 369 -16.72 -17.44 27.16
CA VAL A 369 -15.60 -17.25 26.21
C VAL A 369 -16.11 -17.04 24.80
N THR A 370 -17.13 -17.79 24.37
CA THR A 370 -17.79 -17.56 23.06
C THR A 370 -18.39 -16.16 22.98
N GLU A 371 -19.06 -15.70 24.05
CA GLU A 371 -19.63 -14.36 24.08
C GLU A 371 -18.54 -13.27 24.06
N TYR A 372 -17.46 -13.44 24.82
CA TYR A 372 -16.29 -12.54 24.78
C TYR A 372 -15.74 -12.44 23.35
N ARG A 373 -15.52 -13.58 22.69
CA ARG A 373 -15.01 -13.65 21.32
C ARG A 373 -15.94 -12.99 20.31
N ARG A 374 -17.25 -13.16 20.48
CA ARG A 374 -18.26 -12.48 19.64
C ARG A 374 -18.16 -10.95 19.80
N LEU A 375 -18.16 -10.44 21.03
CA LEU A 375 -18.06 -9.00 21.29
C LEU A 375 -16.71 -8.43 20.82
N GLU A 376 -15.59 -9.12 21.06
CA GLU A 376 -14.27 -8.73 20.55
C GLU A 376 -14.24 -8.66 19.02
N SER A 377 -14.91 -9.59 18.33
CA SER A 377 -14.98 -9.61 16.86
C SER A 377 -15.69 -8.38 16.29
N GLU A 378 -16.63 -7.79 17.04
CA GLU A 378 -17.39 -6.59 16.66
C GLU A 378 -16.65 -5.27 16.92
N ILE A 379 -15.52 -5.29 17.65
CA ILE A 379 -14.67 -4.11 17.81
C ILE A 379 -14.14 -3.70 16.43
N PRO A 380 -14.34 -2.44 16.00
CA PRO A 380 -13.85 -1.96 14.72
C PRO A 380 -12.34 -1.74 14.77
N LEU A 381 -11.68 -1.93 13.62
CA LEU A 381 -10.28 -1.54 13.48
C LEU A 381 -10.14 0.00 13.53
N PRO A 382 -9.04 0.53 14.11
CA PRO A 382 -8.77 1.97 14.14
C PRO A 382 -8.68 2.58 12.72
N VAL A 383 -9.28 3.76 12.54
CA VAL A 383 -9.11 4.56 11.31
C VAL A 383 -7.93 5.49 11.53
N ARG A 384 -6.78 5.10 11.01
CA ARG A 384 -5.49 5.70 11.32
C ARG A 384 -5.20 6.94 10.49
N VAL A 385 -4.90 8.05 11.16
CA VAL A 385 -4.53 9.32 10.54
C VAL A 385 -3.27 9.90 11.18
N PRO A 386 -2.34 10.48 10.40
CA PRO A 386 -1.22 11.23 10.98
C PRO A 386 -1.73 12.36 11.88
N GLY A 387 -1.14 12.49 13.05
CA GLY A 387 -1.54 13.48 14.04
C GLY A 387 -0.47 13.75 15.08
N LEU A 388 -0.90 14.43 16.14
CA LEU A 388 -0.08 14.86 17.26
C LEU A 388 -0.80 14.51 18.57
N TRP A 389 -0.10 13.86 19.49
CA TRP A 389 -0.62 13.51 20.81
C TRP A 389 0.05 14.35 21.91
N GLU A 390 -0.67 14.54 23.01
CA GLU A 390 -0.24 15.37 24.15
C GLU A 390 0.76 14.64 25.04
N ALA A 391 1.77 15.36 25.52
CA ALA A 391 2.80 14.85 26.42
C ALA A 391 3.33 15.97 27.33
N ASP A 392 4.54 15.78 27.89
CA ASP A 392 5.26 16.82 28.64
C ASP A 392 5.58 18.02 27.75
N ALA A 393 5.51 19.22 28.32
CA ALA A 393 5.80 20.43 27.60
C ALA A 393 7.11 21.10 28.00
N LYS A 394 7.71 21.78 27.02
CA LYS A 394 8.96 22.51 27.17
C LYS A 394 8.83 23.90 26.56
N ASN A 395 9.18 24.92 27.33
CA ASN A 395 9.39 26.27 26.80
C ASN A 395 10.62 26.25 25.89
N GLN A 396 10.55 26.96 24.77
CA GLN A 396 11.65 26.95 23.81
C GLN A 396 12.56 28.15 24.05
N PRO A 397 13.89 27.96 24.13
CA PRO A 397 14.80 29.08 24.21
C PRO A 397 14.76 29.90 22.94
N LEU A 398 14.87 31.22 23.09
CA LEU A 398 15.11 32.09 21.95
C LEU A 398 16.51 31.82 21.43
N PHE A 399 16.65 31.46 20.15
CA PHE A 399 17.98 31.35 19.53
C PHE A 399 18.39 32.67 18.88
N VAL A 400 19.57 33.18 19.23
CA VAL A 400 20.07 34.44 18.68
C VAL A 400 20.26 34.31 17.17
N ARG A 401 19.49 35.10 16.41
CA ARG A 401 19.39 35.01 14.94
C ARG A 401 19.03 33.61 14.42
N GLY A 402 18.43 32.76 15.26
CA GLY A 402 18.07 31.37 14.95
C GLY A 402 19.25 30.40 14.93
N ASN A 403 20.40 30.78 15.49
CA ASN A 403 21.54 29.88 15.62
C ASN A 403 21.31 28.92 16.80
N HIS A 404 21.09 27.63 16.52
CA HIS A 404 20.86 26.59 17.53
C HIS A 404 22.00 26.48 18.57
N LYS A 405 23.20 26.97 18.26
CA LYS A 405 24.36 26.98 19.18
C LYS A 405 24.39 28.18 20.13
N GLN A 406 23.44 29.11 19.99
CA GLN A 406 23.35 30.33 20.81
C GLN A 406 21.95 30.45 21.42
N PRO A 407 21.56 29.53 22.33
CA PRO A 407 20.35 29.70 23.12
C PRO A 407 20.49 30.94 24.02
N ALA A 408 19.43 31.73 24.09
CA ALA A 408 19.26 32.82 25.04
C ALA A 408 18.22 32.38 26.09
N ASN A 409 17.38 33.30 26.57
CA ASN A 409 16.38 33.01 27.59
C ASN A 409 15.25 32.14 27.05
N ASP A 410 14.67 31.32 27.93
CA ASP A 410 13.45 30.56 27.65
C ASP A 410 12.27 31.48 27.37
N VAL A 411 11.50 31.15 26.34
CA VAL A 411 10.29 31.86 25.97
C VAL A 411 9.07 31.09 26.48
N PRO A 412 8.28 31.67 27.40
CA PRO A 412 7.05 31.06 27.87
C PRO A 412 6.07 30.81 26.72
N ARG A 413 5.43 29.65 26.73
CA ARG A 413 4.35 29.30 25.81
C ARG A 413 3.15 30.20 26.05
N ARG A 414 2.67 30.85 24.98
CA ARG A 414 1.50 31.76 24.96
C ARG A 414 1.06 31.97 23.52
N PHE A 415 -0.08 32.64 23.32
CA PHE A 415 -0.48 33.13 22.00
C PHE A 415 0.30 34.41 21.63
N LEU A 416 -0.09 35.06 20.55
CA LEU A 416 0.60 36.24 20.03
C LEU A 416 0.49 37.43 21.00
N SER A 417 1.60 38.13 21.24
CA SER A 417 1.66 39.31 22.13
C SER A 417 0.70 40.42 21.72
N ALA A 418 0.38 40.53 20.43
CA ALA A 418 -0.57 41.50 19.88
C ALA A 418 -2.01 41.34 20.41
N PHE A 419 -2.33 40.21 21.04
CA PHE A 419 -3.62 39.96 21.70
C PHE A 419 -3.51 39.98 23.22
N GLU A 420 -2.42 40.52 23.77
CA GLU A 420 -2.18 40.62 25.22
C GLU A 420 -2.28 39.27 25.97
N SER A 421 -1.96 38.18 25.27
CA SER A 421 -2.04 36.81 25.80
C SER A 421 -1.00 36.56 26.89
N ALA A 422 -1.46 36.04 28.03
CA ALA A 422 -0.63 35.62 29.13
C ALA A 422 0.04 34.25 28.86
N PRO A 423 1.18 33.94 29.53
CA PRO A 423 1.73 32.59 29.55
C PRO A 423 0.70 31.52 29.94
N PHE A 424 0.70 30.40 29.22
CA PHE A 424 -0.22 29.30 29.51
C PHE A 424 0.23 28.51 30.74
N GLU A 425 -0.66 28.43 31.75
CA GLU A 425 -0.45 27.68 32.98
C GLU A 425 -0.85 26.19 32.82
N THR A 426 -0.10 25.45 31.99
CA THR A 426 -0.34 24.02 31.76
C THR A 426 0.95 23.21 31.68
N LEU A 427 0.91 22.00 32.23
CA LEU A 427 1.98 20.99 32.15
C LEU A 427 2.03 20.28 30.78
N GLN A 428 0.92 20.32 30.03
CA GLN A 428 0.82 19.78 28.66
C GLN A 428 1.20 20.84 27.63
N SER A 429 1.09 20.55 26.32
CA SER A 429 1.66 21.39 25.24
C SER A 429 1.20 22.85 25.21
N GLY A 430 0.00 23.18 25.70
CA GLY A 430 -0.62 24.50 25.51
C GLY A 430 -1.47 24.59 24.23
N ARG A 431 -1.59 23.50 23.48
CA ARG A 431 -2.34 23.48 22.20
C ARG A 431 -3.84 23.69 22.39
N LEU A 432 -4.41 23.19 23.49
CA LEU A 432 -5.82 23.43 23.82
C LEU A 432 -6.05 24.91 24.13
N GLN A 433 -5.21 25.52 24.97
CA GLN A 433 -5.27 26.94 25.32
C GLN A 433 -5.10 27.81 24.07
N LEU A 434 -4.16 27.47 23.18
CA LEU A 434 -4.00 28.12 21.89
C LEU A 434 -5.28 28.06 21.05
N ALA A 435 -5.96 26.90 21.01
CA ALA A 435 -7.20 26.74 20.26
C ALA A 435 -8.34 27.54 20.87
N GLU A 436 -8.46 27.57 22.20
CA GLU A 436 -9.45 28.34 22.95
C GLU A 436 -9.26 29.85 22.74
N GLU A 437 -8.03 30.37 22.81
CA GLU A 437 -7.74 31.77 22.54
C GLU A 437 -7.94 32.14 21.05
N LEU A 438 -7.65 31.22 20.13
CA LEU A 438 -7.85 31.44 18.70
C LEU A 438 -9.33 31.66 18.37
N VAL A 439 -10.23 30.89 18.98
CA VAL A 439 -11.69 31.00 18.74
C VAL A 439 -12.42 31.84 19.78
N SER A 440 -11.69 32.51 20.67
CA SER A 440 -12.25 33.38 21.71
C SER A 440 -13.17 34.46 21.10
N PRO A 441 -14.30 34.81 21.75
CA PRO A 441 -15.13 35.93 21.33
C PRO A 441 -14.38 37.26 21.18
N ASP A 442 -13.31 37.45 21.97
CA ASP A 442 -12.48 38.65 21.96
C ASP A 442 -11.47 38.68 20.80
N ASN A 443 -11.34 37.58 20.04
CA ASN A 443 -10.51 37.50 18.85
C ASN A 443 -11.35 37.68 17.57
N PRO A 444 -11.37 38.89 16.96
CA PRO A 444 -12.18 39.15 15.76
C PRO A 444 -11.54 38.61 14.48
N LEU A 445 -10.25 38.25 14.48
CA LEU A 445 -9.55 37.90 13.23
C LEU A 445 -10.04 36.58 12.65
N VAL A 446 -10.28 35.58 13.48
CA VAL A 446 -10.58 34.22 13.00
C VAL A 446 -11.93 34.18 12.29
N SER A 447 -12.95 34.82 12.84
CA SER A 447 -14.26 34.94 12.18
C SER A 447 -14.19 35.80 10.91
N ARG A 448 -13.45 36.92 10.91
CA ARG A 448 -13.21 37.74 9.71
C ARG A 448 -12.52 36.96 8.60
N VAL A 449 -11.48 36.20 8.90
CA VAL A 449 -10.73 35.39 7.93
C VAL A 449 -11.62 34.30 7.34
N ILE A 450 -12.39 33.57 8.16
CA ILE A 450 -13.30 32.53 7.66
C ILE A 450 -14.39 33.14 6.78
N VAL A 451 -15.04 34.22 7.22
CA VAL A 451 -16.07 34.90 6.43
C VAL A 451 -15.50 35.37 5.10
N ASN A 452 -14.32 35.99 5.09
CA ASN A 452 -13.69 36.45 3.87
C ASN A 452 -13.32 35.30 2.92
N ARG A 453 -12.87 34.16 3.44
CA ARG A 453 -12.58 32.96 2.63
C ARG A 453 -13.85 32.37 2.02
N ILE A 454 -14.93 32.25 2.79
CA ILE A 454 -16.23 31.81 2.26
C ILE A 454 -16.76 32.79 1.22
N TRP A 455 -16.66 34.09 1.49
CA TRP A 455 -16.99 35.15 0.55
C TRP A 455 -16.20 35.00 -0.75
N HIS A 456 -14.87 34.86 -0.67
CA HIS A 456 -13.99 34.62 -1.81
C HIS A 456 -14.42 33.39 -2.62
N HIS A 457 -14.70 32.26 -1.98
CA HIS A 457 -15.11 31.04 -2.66
C HIS A 457 -16.50 31.15 -3.31
N LEU A 458 -17.37 32.04 -2.86
CA LEU A 458 -18.64 32.31 -3.52
C LEU A 458 -18.45 33.35 -4.62
N PHE A 459 -18.04 34.57 -4.26
CA PHE A 459 -17.98 35.74 -5.13
C PHE A 459 -16.74 35.82 -6.04
N GLY A 460 -15.78 34.91 -5.91
CA GLY A 460 -14.54 34.87 -6.71
C GLY A 460 -13.41 35.75 -6.17
N GLU A 461 -13.73 36.88 -5.55
CA GLU A 461 -12.80 37.77 -4.86
C GLU A 461 -13.24 37.97 -3.41
N GLY A 462 -12.28 38.01 -2.48
CA GLY A 462 -12.57 38.31 -1.07
C GLY A 462 -12.87 39.80 -0.86
N LEU A 463 -13.58 40.13 0.21
CA LEU A 463 -13.70 41.51 0.71
C LEU A 463 -12.30 42.07 1.03
N VAL A 464 -11.44 41.23 1.59
CA VAL A 464 -9.98 41.39 1.62
C VAL A 464 -9.41 40.49 0.51
N ARG A 465 -8.83 41.09 -0.54
CA ARG A 465 -8.38 40.36 -1.75
C ARG A 465 -7.09 39.55 -1.56
N THR A 466 -6.42 39.75 -0.43
CA THR A 466 -5.27 38.99 0.07
C THR A 466 -5.73 38.03 1.18
N PRO A 467 -6.38 36.90 0.86
CA PRO A 467 -7.03 36.05 1.86
C PRO A 467 -6.08 35.39 2.88
N ASP A 468 -4.78 35.41 2.60
CA ASP A 468 -3.72 34.91 3.49
C ASP A 468 -2.99 36.02 4.27
N ASN A 469 -3.31 37.30 4.03
CA ASN A 469 -2.64 38.41 4.70
C ASN A 469 -3.60 39.56 5.01
N PHE A 470 -4.04 39.65 6.27
CA PHE A 470 -4.89 40.72 6.80
C PHE A 470 -4.07 41.84 7.47
N GLY A 471 -2.73 41.76 7.45
CA GLY A 471 -1.84 42.75 8.06
C GLY A 471 -1.57 43.95 7.15
N GLU A 472 -0.62 44.80 7.55
CA GLU A 472 -0.25 46.04 6.83
C GLU A 472 0.26 45.82 5.40
N LEU A 473 0.85 44.64 5.11
CA LEU A 473 1.28 44.26 3.76
C LEU A 473 0.13 43.66 2.91
N GLY A 474 -1.02 43.43 3.52
CA GLY A 474 -2.24 42.98 2.87
C GLY A 474 -3.06 44.13 2.29
N GLU A 475 -4.18 43.80 1.69
CA GLU A 475 -5.14 44.78 1.19
C GLU A 475 -6.17 45.09 2.28
N ARG A 476 -6.62 46.36 2.35
CA ARG A 476 -7.73 46.72 3.23
C ARG A 476 -9.05 46.15 2.70
N PRO A 477 -10.01 45.81 3.57
CA PRO A 477 -11.32 45.34 3.15
C PRO A 477 -12.04 46.39 2.32
N THR A 478 -12.64 45.99 1.21
CA THR A 478 -13.48 46.88 0.37
C THR A 478 -14.72 47.36 1.13
N HIS A 479 -15.29 46.50 1.98
CA HIS A 479 -16.47 46.77 2.79
C HIS A 479 -16.23 46.36 4.26
N PRO A 480 -15.52 47.17 5.07
CA PRO A 480 -15.13 46.81 6.43
C PRO A 480 -16.33 46.53 7.34
N GLU A 481 -17.35 47.40 7.32
CA GLU A 481 -18.54 47.26 8.16
C GLU A 481 -19.34 45.99 7.84
N LEU A 482 -19.40 45.62 6.56
CA LEU A 482 -20.05 44.38 6.11
C LEU A 482 -19.29 43.15 6.62
N LEU A 483 -17.96 43.14 6.47
CA LEU A 483 -17.12 42.05 6.97
C LEU A 483 -17.30 41.87 8.47
N ASP A 484 -17.33 42.96 9.24
CA ASP A 484 -17.51 42.93 10.69
C ASP A 484 -18.91 42.48 11.11
N ALA A 485 -19.95 42.89 10.36
CA ALA A 485 -21.31 42.46 10.60
C ALA A 485 -21.46 40.94 10.34
N LEU A 486 -20.89 40.44 9.23
CA LEU A 486 -20.92 39.02 8.89
C LEU A 486 -20.10 38.18 9.88
N ALA A 487 -18.91 38.64 10.29
CA ALA A 487 -18.05 37.95 11.25
C ALA A 487 -18.73 37.79 12.62
N ARG A 488 -19.36 38.86 13.14
CA ARG A 488 -20.13 38.81 14.39
C ARG A 488 -21.33 37.88 14.29
N ARG A 489 -22.12 37.97 13.21
CA ARG A 489 -23.27 37.06 12.98
C ARG A 489 -22.83 35.61 12.87
N PHE A 490 -21.70 35.35 12.21
CA PHE A 490 -21.15 34.01 12.06
C PHE A 490 -20.82 33.37 13.43
N GLN A 491 -20.20 34.13 14.33
CA GLN A 491 -19.95 33.70 15.72
C GLN A 491 -21.27 33.48 16.49
N GLN A 492 -22.19 34.45 16.45
CA GLN A 492 -23.50 34.38 17.12
C GLN A 492 -24.35 33.19 16.66
N HIS A 493 -24.17 32.75 15.42
CA HIS A 493 -24.85 31.59 14.84
C HIS A 493 -24.10 30.26 15.06
N GLY A 494 -23.18 30.21 16.03
CA GLY A 494 -22.44 29.00 16.39
C GLY A 494 -21.50 28.52 15.30
N TRP A 495 -20.87 29.44 14.56
CA TRP A 495 -19.89 29.15 13.52
C TRP A 495 -20.43 28.26 12.36
N SER A 496 -21.74 28.34 12.10
CA SER A 496 -22.39 27.53 11.07
C SER A 496 -22.07 28.00 9.65
N LEU A 497 -21.15 27.29 8.97
CA LEU A 497 -20.81 27.56 7.56
C LEU A 497 -22.03 27.52 6.64
N LYS A 498 -22.95 26.56 6.84
CA LYS A 498 -24.16 26.42 6.02
C LYS A 498 -25.07 27.64 6.14
N ARG A 499 -25.22 28.20 7.34
CA ARG A 499 -26.06 29.39 7.57
C ARG A 499 -25.45 30.63 6.95
N LEU A 500 -24.13 30.82 7.08
CA LEU A 500 -23.40 31.90 6.42
C LEU A 500 -23.54 31.82 4.89
N ILE A 501 -23.30 30.64 4.30
CA ILE A 501 -23.44 30.45 2.84
C ILE A 501 -24.88 30.77 2.39
N ARG A 502 -25.89 30.30 3.11
CA ARG A 502 -27.30 30.62 2.81
C ARG A 502 -27.55 32.13 2.85
N GLU A 503 -27.07 32.82 3.87
CA GLU A 503 -27.21 34.28 4.01
C GLU A 503 -26.59 35.01 2.80
N LEU A 504 -25.38 34.61 2.39
CA LEU A 504 -24.69 35.19 1.25
C LEU A 504 -25.41 34.90 -0.08
N MET A 505 -25.90 33.68 -0.28
CA MET A 505 -26.60 33.30 -1.52
C MET A 505 -27.99 33.93 -1.67
N LEU A 506 -28.61 34.36 -0.57
CA LEU A 506 -29.89 35.07 -0.56
C LEU A 506 -29.74 36.59 -0.74
N ALA A 507 -28.51 37.12 -0.72
CA ALA A 507 -28.27 38.54 -0.90
C ALA A 507 -28.48 38.96 -2.36
N ASP A 508 -29.01 40.19 -2.57
CA ASP A 508 -29.14 40.81 -3.90
C ASP A 508 -27.81 40.76 -4.67
N ALA A 509 -26.69 41.08 -4.00
CA ALA A 509 -25.36 41.08 -4.59
C ALA A 509 -24.96 39.73 -5.23
N TRP A 510 -25.40 38.60 -4.66
CA TRP A 510 -25.15 37.27 -5.23
C TRP A 510 -25.99 36.98 -6.46
N GLN A 511 -27.22 37.51 -6.51
CA GLN A 511 -28.22 37.23 -7.54
C GLN A 511 -28.13 38.17 -8.75
N ARG A 512 -27.18 39.11 -8.75
CA ARG A 512 -26.97 40.04 -9.87
C ARG A 512 -26.50 39.31 -11.12
N SER A 513 -26.89 39.85 -12.28
CA SER A 513 -26.38 39.37 -13.57
C SER A 513 -24.86 39.51 -13.67
N SER A 514 -24.19 38.60 -14.37
CA SER A 514 -22.77 38.73 -14.74
C SER A 514 -22.53 39.61 -15.97
N THR A 515 -23.58 40.19 -16.55
CA THR A 515 -23.48 41.15 -17.65
C THR A 515 -23.44 42.58 -17.10
N PRO A 516 -22.27 43.24 -17.02
CA PRO A 516 -22.20 44.61 -16.49
C PRO A 516 -22.72 45.64 -17.49
N SER A 517 -23.32 46.71 -16.95
CA SER A 517 -23.62 47.91 -17.74
C SER A 517 -22.34 48.62 -18.20
N PRO A 518 -22.38 49.41 -19.29
CA PRO A 518 -21.23 50.20 -19.73
C PRO A 518 -20.71 51.14 -18.64
N LEU A 519 -21.62 51.72 -17.83
CA LEU A 519 -21.27 52.60 -16.72
C LEU A 519 -20.52 51.85 -15.60
N ALA A 520 -20.95 50.63 -15.27
CA ALA A 520 -20.29 49.80 -14.27
C ALA A 520 -18.85 49.46 -14.70
N LYS A 521 -18.67 49.02 -15.95
CA LYS A 521 -17.34 48.76 -16.53
C LYS A 521 -16.42 49.99 -16.50
N ALA A 522 -16.97 51.18 -16.72
CA ALA A 522 -16.18 52.41 -16.75
C ALA A 522 -15.80 52.90 -15.34
N ARG A 523 -16.70 52.79 -14.35
CA ARG A 523 -16.46 53.30 -12.99
C ARG A 523 -15.71 52.33 -12.08
N ASP A 524 -15.97 51.04 -12.23
CA ASP A 524 -15.41 50.00 -11.38
C ASP A 524 -15.03 48.78 -12.24
N PRO A 525 -13.96 48.90 -13.04
CA PRO A 525 -13.55 47.84 -13.97
C PRO A 525 -13.16 46.53 -13.27
N GLU A 526 -12.76 46.60 -11.99
CA GLU A 526 -12.42 45.43 -11.17
C GLU A 526 -13.62 44.86 -10.39
N ASN A 527 -14.79 45.51 -10.50
CA ASN A 527 -16.02 45.14 -9.80
C ASN A 527 -15.89 45.06 -8.27
N ARG A 528 -15.08 45.95 -7.67
CA ARG A 528 -14.88 46.04 -6.20
C ARG A 528 -16.17 46.35 -5.44
N LEU A 529 -17.10 47.07 -6.07
CA LEU A 529 -18.40 47.46 -5.52
C LEU A 529 -19.50 46.44 -5.84
N LEU A 530 -19.16 45.32 -6.47
CA LEU A 530 -20.06 44.17 -6.71
C LEU A 530 -21.34 44.57 -7.46
N SER A 531 -21.17 45.42 -8.48
CA SER A 531 -22.26 45.90 -9.34
C SER A 531 -22.86 44.79 -10.22
N HIS A 532 -22.12 43.72 -10.44
CA HIS A 532 -22.49 42.54 -11.23
C HIS A 532 -21.81 41.28 -10.65
N ALA A 533 -22.25 40.08 -11.07
CA ALA A 533 -21.61 38.83 -10.67
C ALA A 533 -20.26 38.63 -11.38
N HIS A 534 -19.27 38.07 -10.68
CA HIS A 534 -17.97 37.75 -11.25
C HIS A 534 -18.03 36.48 -12.09
N VAL A 535 -17.60 36.58 -13.35
CA VAL A 535 -17.32 35.41 -14.18
C VAL A 535 -15.99 34.81 -13.72
N ARG A 536 -15.99 33.52 -13.35
CA ARG A 536 -14.81 32.86 -12.77
C ARG A 536 -14.53 31.50 -13.39
N PRO A 537 -13.27 31.08 -13.51
CA PRO A 537 -12.96 29.73 -13.97
C PRO A 537 -13.51 28.66 -13.04
N VAL A 538 -13.91 27.53 -13.62
CA VAL A 538 -14.21 26.30 -12.89
C VAL A 538 -12.90 25.69 -12.38
N GLU A 539 -12.89 25.22 -11.14
CA GLU A 539 -11.74 24.53 -10.55
C GLU A 539 -11.42 23.22 -11.29
N ALA A 540 -10.14 22.85 -11.36
CA ALA A 540 -9.66 21.67 -12.07
C ALA A 540 -10.45 20.38 -11.76
N GLU A 541 -10.72 20.15 -10.47
CA GLU A 541 -11.45 19.00 -9.95
C GLU A 541 -12.90 18.99 -10.44
N SER A 542 -13.56 20.16 -10.38
CA SER A 542 -14.93 20.32 -10.85
C SER A 542 -15.03 20.18 -12.37
N LEU A 543 -14.04 20.68 -13.12
CA LEU A 543 -13.99 20.53 -14.58
C LEU A 543 -13.81 19.05 -14.99
N ARG A 544 -12.87 18.34 -14.33
CA ARG A 544 -12.67 16.91 -14.56
C ARG A 544 -13.92 16.09 -14.19
N ASP A 545 -14.52 16.39 -13.03
CA ASP A 545 -15.71 15.69 -12.57
C ASP A 545 -16.93 15.99 -13.46
N ALA A 546 -17.05 17.19 -14.01
CA ALA A 546 -18.08 17.55 -15.00
C ALA A 546 -17.92 16.75 -16.30
N ILE A 547 -16.70 16.64 -16.83
CA ILE A 547 -16.42 15.81 -18.02
C ILE A 547 -16.82 14.35 -17.76
N LEU A 548 -16.45 13.80 -16.60
CA LEU A 548 -16.83 12.44 -16.21
C LEU A 548 -18.35 12.27 -16.05
N ALA A 549 -19.02 13.27 -15.50
CA ALA A 549 -20.47 13.25 -15.29
C ALA A 549 -21.22 13.27 -16.64
N ILE A 550 -20.84 14.18 -17.55
CA ILE A 550 -21.44 14.28 -18.88
C ILE A 550 -21.15 13.03 -19.70
N SER A 551 -19.97 12.43 -19.55
CA SER A 551 -19.64 11.14 -20.19
C SER A 551 -20.28 9.93 -19.50
N GLY A 552 -21.13 10.12 -18.48
CA GLY A 552 -21.78 9.05 -17.71
C GLY A 552 -20.81 8.07 -17.04
N ARG A 553 -19.57 8.50 -16.77
CA ARG A 553 -18.53 7.68 -16.12
C ARG A 553 -18.40 7.99 -14.64
N LEU A 554 -18.85 9.15 -14.16
CA LEU A 554 -18.59 9.56 -12.78
C LEU A 554 -19.15 8.55 -11.77
N ASN A 555 -18.25 7.96 -10.97
CA ASN A 555 -18.61 7.19 -9.79
C ASN A 555 -18.77 8.15 -8.59
N PRO A 556 -19.99 8.32 -8.04
CA PRO A 556 -20.27 9.22 -6.92
C PRO A 556 -19.93 8.61 -5.54
N GLU A 557 -19.53 7.34 -5.47
CA GLU A 557 -19.19 6.66 -4.21
C GLU A 557 -18.14 7.44 -3.41
N SER A 558 -18.50 7.72 -2.17
CA SER A 558 -17.62 8.37 -1.21
C SER A 558 -16.78 7.32 -0.47
N TYR A 559 -15.56 7.71 -0.08
CA TYR A 559 -14.62 6.87 0.67
C TYR A 559 -14.10 5.62 -0.08
N GLY A 560 -13.16 4.89 0.52
CA GLY A 560 -12.50 3.75 -0.10
C GLY A 560 -11.15 4.12 -0.75
N PRO A 561 -10.51 3.17 -1.45
CA PRO A 561 -9.16 3.37 -1.99
C PRO A 561 -9.14 4.48 -3.05
N PRO A 562 -8.05 5.27 -3.08
CA PRO A 562 -7.92 6.36 -4.05
C PRO A 562 -7.66 5.82 -5.45
N ALA A 563 -8.05 6.60 -6.47
CA ALA A 563 -7.71 6.32 -7.85
C ALA A 563 -6.21 6.58 -8.12
N GLY A 564 -5.61 5.80 -9.03
CA GLY A 564 -4.22 6.00 -9.46
C GLY A 564 -3.99 7.33 -10.17
N ILE A 565 -2.74 7.82 -10.15
CA ILE A 565 -2.35 9.07 -10.81
C ILE A 565 -2.39 8.90 -12.33
N ASN A 566 -2.84 9.94 -13.04
CA ASN A 566 -2.95 9.96 -14.51
C ASN A 566 -3.77 8.79 -15.08
N THR A 567 -4.68 8.24 -14.29
CA THR A 567 -5.65 7.24 -14.75
C THR A 567 -6.96 7.93 -15.15
N GLU A 568 -7.66 7.38 -16.15
CA GLU A 568 -9.03 7.77 -16.47
C GLU A 568 -10.06 7.17 -15.49
N HIS A 569 -9.67 6.97 -14.22
CA HIS A 569 -10.55 6.33 -13.24
C HIS A 569 -11.82 7.17 -13.02
N PRO A 570 -13.01 6.55 -12.98
CA PRO A 570 -14.29 7.25 -12.90
C PRO A 570 -14.56 7.99 -11.59
N ARG A 571 -13.66 7.92 -10.60
CA ARG A 571 -13.92 8.53 -9.28
C ARG A 571 -13.79 10.04 -9.34
N ARG A 572 -14.55 10.71 -8.47
CA ARG A 572 -14.42 12.15 -8.20
C ARG A 572 -12.96 12.51 -7.95
N SER A 573 -12.56 13.68 -8.44
CA SER A 573 -11.18 14.13 -8.42
C SER A 573 -10.61 14.27 -7.00
N VAL A 574 -11.46 14.53 -6.01
CA VAL A 574 -11.11 14.54 -4.58
C VAL A 574 -10.61 13.19 -4.04
N TYR A 575 -10.92 12.08 -4.73
CA TYR A 575 -10.47 10.73 -4.39
C TYR A 575 -9.32 10.26 -5.29
N THR A 576 -8.64 11.17 -5.99
CA THR A 576 -7.44 10.84 -6.76
C THR A 576 -6.21 10.89 -5.86
N THR A 577 -5.26 9.99 -6.10
CA THR A 577 -4.01 9.96 -5.35
C THR A 577 -3.20 11.23 -5.62
N ILE A 578 -2.71 11.87 -4.56
CA ILE A 578 -1.78 13.00 -4.65
C ILE A 578 -0.37 12.51 -4.29
N ARG A 579 0.56 12.56 -5.25
CA ARG A 579 1.99 12.41 -4.98
C ARG A 579 2.68 13.74 -5.19
N ARG A 580 3.39 14.22 -4.17
CA ARG A 580 4.03 15.56 -4.17
C ARG A 580 4.91 15.81 -5.40
N ASN A 581 5.60 14.78 -5.89
CA ASN A 581 6.52 14.89 -7.03
C ASN A 581 5.93 14.37 -8.36
N SER A 582 4.65 13.99 -8.38
CA SER A 582 3.99 13.45 -9.58
C SER A 582 2.47 13.65 -9.46
N MET A 583 2.04 14.87 -9.78
CA MET A 583 0.63 15.26 -9.77
C MET A 583 -0.10 14.73 -11.01
N ASN A 584 -1.43 14.79 -10.98
CA ASN A 584 -2.22 14.52 -12.17
C ASN A 584 -2.05 15.66 -13.18
N SER A 585 -1.58 15.34 -14.39
CA SER A 585 -1.22 16.35 -15.40
C SER A 585 -2.42 17.18 -15.87
N PHE A 586 -3.61 16.57 -15.94
CA PHE A 586 -4.84 17.30 -16.26
C PHE A 586 -5.15 18.32 -15.16
N LEU A 587 -5.17 17.89 -13.89
CA LEU A 587 -5.47 18.79 -12.77
C LEU A 587 -4.46 19.93 -12.66
N GLU A 588 -3.17 19.63 -12.81
CA GLU A 588 -2.08 20.61 -12.79
C GLU A 588 -2.25 21.69 -13.86
N THR A 589 -2.61 21.30 -15.08
CA THR A 589 -2.83 22.24 -16.20
C THR A 589 -3.93 23.26 -15.88
N PHE A 590 -4.96 22.85 -15.14
CA PHE A 590 -6.07 23.71 -14.71
C PHE A 590 -5.86 24.32 -13.31
N ASN A 591 -4.60 24.56 -12.92
CA ASN A 591 -4.19 25.26 -11.70
C ASN A 591 -4.62 24.55 -10.40
N ALA A 592 -4.65 23.22 -10.37
CA ALA A 592 -4.74 22.50 -9.11
C ALA A 592 -3.55 22.87 -8.20
N PRO A 593 -3.78 23.22 -6.92
CA PRO A 593 -2.70 23.64 -6.03
C PRO A 593 -1.65 22.54 -5.83
N VAL A 594 -0.38 22.89 -6.01
CA VAL A 594 0.73 21.96 -5.74
C VAL A 594 0.92 21.83 -4.22
N PRO A 595 0.95 20.62 -3.65
CA PRO A 595 0.96 20.39 -2.19
C PRO A 595 2.33 20.60 -1.54
N PHE A 596 3.08 21.63 -1.97
CA PHE A 596 4.33 22.06 -1.34
C PHE A 596 4.13 23.19 -0.34
N THR A 597 3.08 23.98 -0.51
CA THR A 597 2.77 25.12 0.35
C THR A 597 1.27 25.34 0.42
N THR A 598 0.81 26.05 1.45
CA THR A 598 -0.57 26.49 1.56
C THR A 598 -0.87 27.58 0.53
N LYS A 599 -1.98 27.45 -0.20
CA LYS A 599 -2.51 28.50 -1.08
C LYS A 599 -3.92 28.89 -0.62
N GLY A 600 -4.13 30.13 -0.18
CA GLY A 600 -5.46 30.64 0.18
C GLY A 600 -6.28 31.13 -1.01
N LYS A 601 -5.65 31.39 -2.16
CA LYS A 601 -6.29 31.69 -3.45
C LYS A 601 -5.58 30.93 -4.56
N ARG A 602 -6.37 30.34 -5.47
CA ARG A 602 -5.83 29.69 -6.68
C ARG A 602 -5.44 30.74 -7.71
N ASP A 603 -4.39 30.45 -8.48
CA ASP A 603 -3.99 31.31 -9.57
C ASP A 603 -5.08 31.29 -10.65
N ASN A 604 -5.51 32.47 -11.10
CA ASN A 604 -6.41 32.59 -12.24
C ASN A 604 -5.57 32.89 -13.48
N THR A 605 -5.32 31.85 -14.28
CA THR A 605 -4.53 31.95 -15.50
C THR A 605 -5.38 31.58 -16.72
N ASN A 606 -5.14 32.27 -17.83
CA ASN A 606 -5.74 31.97 -19.13
C ASN A 606 -4.63 31.67 -20.14
N VAL A 607 -3.95 30.53 -19.93
CA VAL A 607 -2.81 30.12 -20.76
C VAL A 607 -3.26 29.21 -21.92
N PRO A 608 -2.61 29.29 -23.10
CA PRO A 608 -2.96 28.45 -24.24
C PRO A 608 -2.95 26.94 -23.95
N ALA A 609 -2.06 26.50 -23.05
CA ALA A 609 -1.93 25.09 -22.64
C ALA A 609 -3.24 24.49 -22.11
N GLN A 610 -4.08 25.27 -21.43
CA GLN A 610 -5.36 24.79 -20.92
C GLN A 610 -6.36 24.51 -22.04
N SER A 611 -6.45 25.40 -23.03
CA SER A 611 -7.29 25.18 -24.21
C SER A 611 -6.77 24.04 -25.07
N LEU A 612 -5.44 23.96 -25.27
CA LEU A 612 -4.80 22.84 -25.98
C LEU A 612 -5.01 21.51 -25.27
N THR A 613 -5.09 21.50 -23.94
CA THR A 613 -5.38 20.29 -23.17
C THR A 613 -6.81 19.83 -23.37
N LEU A 614 -7.81 20.73 -23.38
CA LEU A 614 -9.18 20.35 -23.74
C LEU A 614 -9.27 19.84 -25.18
N LEU A 615 -8.50 20.42 -26.09
CA LEU A 615 -8.49 20.00 -27.50
C LEU A 615 -7.82 18.64 -27.71
N ASN A 616 -6.73 18.33 -27.01
CA ASN A 616 -5.86 17.21 -27.38
C ASN A 616 -5.76 16.08 -26.34
N ALA A 617 -6.19 16.30 -25.09
CA ALA A 617 -6.02 15.28 -24.06
C ALA A 617 -6.86 14.04 -24.38
N PRO A 618 -6.26 12.82 -24.39
CA PRO A 618 -7.01 11.58 -24.64
C PRO A 618 -8.22 11.42 -23.72
N PHE A 619 -8.07 11.79 -22.44
CA PHE A 619 -9.16 11.80 -21.47
C PHE A 619 -10.38 12.58 -21.95
N VAL A 620 -10.19 13.78 -22.52
CA VAL A 620 -11.28 14.64 -22.97
C VAL A 620 -11.92 14.09 -24.24
N ILE A 621 -11.10 13.70 -25.23
CA ILE A 621 -11.58 13.14 -26.49
C ILE A 621 -12.36 11.84 -26.26
N ASN A 622 -11.83 10.92 -25.45
CA ASN A 622 -12.48 9.67 -25.11
C ASN A 622 -13.79 9.89 -24.32
N SER A 623 -13.81 10.87 -23.42
CA SER A 623 -15.01 11.24 -22.68
C SER A 623 -16.09 11.84 -23.58
N ALA A 624 -15.72 12.65 -24.58
CA ALA A 624 -16.65 13.19 -25.57
C ALA A 624 -17.28 12.08 -26.44
N ARG A 625 -16.48 11.11 -26.91
CA ARG A 625 -16.98 9.91 -27.61
C ARG A 625 -17.97 9.12 -26.76
N ARG A 626 -17.64 8.91 -25.48
CA ARG A 626 -18.51 8.19 -24.54
C ARG A 626 -19.79 8.97 -24.22
N ALA A 627 -19.74 10.30 -24.17
CA ALA A 627 -20.91 11.14 -24.02
C ALA A 627 -21.82 11.04 -25.26
N ALA A 628 -21.25 11.04 -26.46
CA ALA A 628 -22.00 10.88 -27.71
C ALA A 628 -22.73 9.54 -27.81
N SER A 629 -22.11 8.45 -27.32
CA SER A 629 -22.76 7.13 -27.28
C SER A 629 -23.93 7.05 -26.30
N GLN A 630 -24.13 8.06 -25.44
CA GLN A 630 -25.26 8.14 -24.50
C GLN A 630 -26.42 8.97 -25.02
N LEU A 631 -26.30 9.57 -26.21
CA LEU A 631 -27.37 10.35 -26.82
C LEU A 631 -28.57 9.47 -27.13
N LYS A 632 -29.61 9.55 -26.28
CA LYS A 632 -30.91 8.87 -26.48
C LYS A 632 -31.92 9.69 -27.28
N ALA A 633 -31.63 10.96 -27.54
CA ALA A 633 -32.56 11.87 -28.20
C ALA A 633 -32.76 11.50 -29.68
N THR A 634 -34.00 11.59 -30.16
CA THR A 634 -34.41 11.02 -31.46
C THR A 634 -34.21 11.97 -32.64
N THR A 635 -34.33 13.28 -32.44
CA THR A 635 -34.14 14.28 -33.50
C THR A 635 -32.80 15.00 -33.38
N LYS A 636 -32.22 15.45 -34.51
CA LYS A 636 -30.97 16.23 -34.48
C LYS A 636 -31.07 17.47 -33.58
N HIS A 637 -32.21 18.18 -33.64
CA HIS A 637 -32.44 19.34 -32.78
C HIS A 637 -32.42 18.99 -31.29
N SER A 638 -33.12 17.92 -30.89
CA SER A 638 -33.13 17.45 -29.50
C SER A 638 -31.75 16.96 -29.02
N LYS A 639 -30.92 16.42 -29.93
CA LYS A 639 -29.53 16.04 -29.62
C LYS A 639 -28.66 17.29 -29.39
N VAL A 640 -28.76 18.32 -30.23
CA VAL A 640 -28.05 19.59 -30.02
C VAL A 640 -28.47 20.23 -28.70
N GLU A 641 -29.77 20.28 -28.42
CA GLU A 641 -30.28 20.80 -27.15
C GLU A 641 -29.73 20.03 -25.94
N TRP A 642 -29.67 18.69 -26.02
CA TRP A 642 -29.05 17.87 -24.98
C TRP A 642 -27.57 18.21 -24.76
N VAL A 643 -26.79 18.42 -25.83
CA VAL A 643 -25.36 18.76 -25.72
C VAL A 643 -25.17 20.07 -24.97
N PHE A 644 -25.97 21.09 -25.29
CA PHE A 644 -25.90 22.40 -24.64
C PHE A 644 -26.39 22.37 -23.19
N LEU A 645 -27.49 21.67 -22.90
CA LEU A 645 -28.00 21.54 -21.53
C LEU A 645 -27.03 20.76 -20.63
N THR A 646 -26.46 19.66 -21.12
CA THR A 646 -25.52 18.86 -20.31
C THR A 646 -24.16 19.51 -20.15
N SER A 647 -23.67 20.23 -21.17
CA SER A 647 -22.34 20.86 -21.12
C SER A 647 -22.34 22.27 -20.54
N LEU A 648 -23.35 23.09 -20.87
CA LEU A 648 -23.39 24.52 -20.53
C LEU A 648 -24.55 24.90 -19.61
N ASN A 649 -25.40 23.95 -19.22
CA ASN A 649 -26.57 24.14 -18.36
C ASN A 649 -27.56 25.22 -18.87
N ARG A 650 -27.67 25.35 -20.20
CA ARG A 650 -28.62 26.25 -20.88
C ARG A 650 -28.99 25.68 -22.26
N PRO A 651 -30.13 26.05 -22.84
CA PRO A 651 -30.41 25.72 -24.24
C PRO A 651 -29.48 26.50 -25.20
N PRO A 652 -29.28 25.99 -26.44
CA PRO A 652 -28.60 26.73 -27.49
C PRO A 652 -29.44 27.93 -27.93
N SER A 653 -28.79 29.03 -28.29
CA SER A 653 -29.44 30.11 -29.04
C SER A 653 -29.78 29.65 -30.46
N ALA A 654 -30.66 30.36 -31.16
CA ALA A 654 -31.04 30.02 -32.54
C ALA A 654 -29.83 29.93 -33.49
N THR A 655 -28.85 30.82 -33.33
CA THR A 655 -27.61 30.83 -34.12
C THR A 655 -26.72 29.64 -33.79
N GLU A 656 -26.57 29.31 -32.50
CA GLU A 656 -25.78 28.15 -32.04
C GLU A 656 -26.42 26.83 -32.48
N ALA A 657 -27.75 26.72 -32.41
CA ALA A 657 -28.48 25.55 -32.86
C ALA A 657 -28.27 25.31 -34.35
N LYS A 658 -28.43 26.36 -35.18
CA LYS A 658 -28.17 26.30 -36.61
C LYS A 658 -26.72 25.89 -36.92
N ALA A 659 -25.74 26.58 -36.32
CA ALA A 659 -24.33 26.29 -36.53
C ALA A 659 -23.95 24.85 -36.11
N SER A 660 -24.54 24.34 -35.04
CA SER A 660 -24.31 22.98 -34.56
C SER A 660 -24.88 21.93 -35.51
N LEU A 661 -26.07 22.17 -36.07
CA LEU A 661 -26.67 21.29 -37.08
C LEU A 661 -25.84 21.28 -38.37
N ASP A 662 -25.48 22.47 -38.88
CA ASP A 662 -24.62 22.60 -40.07
C ASP A 662 -23.23 21.95 -39.86
N PHE A 663 -22.71 22.00 -38.64
CA PHE A 663 -21.45 21.35 -38.27
C PHE A 663 -21.57 19.83 -38.28
N VAL A 664 -22.59 19.28 -37.61
CA VAL A 664 -22.83 17.83 -37.59
C VAL A 664 -23.09 17.30 -39.00
N ASP A 665 -23.88 17.98 -39.82
CA ASP A 665 -24.21 17.54 -41.18
C ASP A 665 -22.97 17.49 -42.08
N ARG A 666 -22.09 18.50 -42.00
CA ARG A 666 -20.80 18.47 -42.70
C ARG A 666 -19.91 17.34 -42.22
N LEU A 667 -19.79 17.12 -40.92
CA LEU A 667 -18.97 16.04 -40.38
C LEU A 667 -19.54 14.66 -40.74
N THR A 668 -20.85 14.49 -40.72
CA THR A 668 -21.50 13.25 -41.18
C THR A 668 -21.13 12.96 -42.62
N ALA A 669 -21.23 13.93 -43.53
CA ALA A 669 -20.83 13.76 -44.92
C ALA A 669 -19.33 13.44 -45.07
N GLN A 670 -18.47 14.14 -44.31
CA GLN A 670 -17.03 13.91 -44.34
C GLN A 670 -16.67 12.50 -43.84
N TYR A 671 -17.26 12.05 -42.73
CA TYR A 671 -17.02 10.71 -42.20
C TYR A 671 -17.55 9.63 -43.12
N GLN A 672 -18.72 9.82 -43.75
CA GLN A 672 -19.22 8.92 -44.79
C GLN A 672 -18.21 8.81 -45.95
N GLN A 673 -17.70 9.94 -46.45
CA GLN A 673 -16.71 9.95 -47.53
C GLN A 673 -15.41 9.22 -47.12
N LEU A 674 -14.92 9.43 -45.90
CA LEU A 674 -13.74 8.71 -45.39
C LEU A 674 -14.00 7.20 -45.27
N GLY A 675 -15.24 6.81 -45.01
CA GLY A 675 -15.67 5.40 -44.94
C GLY A 675 -15.72 4.75 -46.29
N ASP A 676 -16.32 5.44 -47.26
CA ASP A 676 -16.35 4.99 -48.63
C ASP A 676 -14.93 4.86 -49.19
N GLN A 677 -14.05 5.83 -48.91
CA GLN A 677 -12.62 5.75 -49.27
C GLN A 677 -11.93 4.56 -48.62
N ARG A 678 -12.21 4.30 -47.33
CA ARG A 678 -11.64 3.15 -46.61
C ARG A 678 -12.11 1.84 -47.21
N ASN A 679 -13.41 1.69 -47.45
CA ASN A 679 -14.01 0.50 -48.04
C ASN A 679 -13.43 0.25 -49.43
N GLN A 680 -13.28 1.29 -50.26
CA GLN A 680 -12.63 1.19 -51.57
C GLN A 680 -11.18 0.70 -51.46
N ILE A 681 -10.40 1.23 -50.52
CA ILE A 681 -9.01 0.80 -50.31
C ILE A 681 -8.97 -0.65 -49.80
N GLU A 682 -9.86 -1.05 -48.91
CA GLU A 682 -9.96 -2.42 -48.40
C GLU A 682 -10.36 -3.41 -49.52
N GLU A 683 -11.27 -3.03 -50.42
CA GLU A 683 -11.59 -3.79 -51.62
C GLU A 683 -10.39 -3.91 -52.57
N GLN A 684 -9.62 -2.83 -52.78
CA GLN A 684 -8.40 -2.90 -53.59
C GLN A 684 -7.36 -3.84 -52.97
N ILE A 685 -7.15 -3.77 -51.65
CA ILE A 685 -6.24 -4.69 -50.94
C ILE A 685 -6.73 -6.13 -51.11
N ALA A 686 -8.02 -6.40 -50.89
CA ALA A 686 -8.58 -7.75 -51.05
C ALA A 686 -8.42 -8.28 -52.47
N LYS A 687 -8.60 -7.44 -53.49
CA LYS A 687 -8.39 -7.79 -54.89
C LYS A 687 -6.92 -8.11 -55.20
N LEU A 688 -5.98 -7.27 -54.73
CA LEU A 688 -4.55 -7.50 -54.92
C LEU A 688 -4.09 -8.78 -54.21
N GLU A 689 -4.60 -9.03 -53.01
CA GLU A 689 -4.33 -10.26 -52.26
C GLU A 689 -4.93 -11.50 -52.94
N GLN A 690 -6.10 -11.37 -53.56
CA GLN A 690 -6.72 -12.43 -54.36
C GLN A 690 -5.89 -12.75 -55.61
N GLU A 691 -5.48 -11.74 -56.39
CA GLU A 691 -4.60 -11.91 -57.56
C GLU A 691 -3.26 -12.54 -57.15
N ARG A 692 -2.72 -12.15 -56.00
CA ARG A 692 -1.49 -12.74 -55.45
C ARG A 692 -1.71 -14.22 -55.09
N ARG A 693 -2.84 -14.59 -54.47
CA ARG A 693 -3.17 -15.99 -54.18
C ARG A 693 -3.31 -16.83 -55.44
N GLU A 694 -3.94 -16.31 -56.49
CA GLU A 694 -4.11 -17.00 -57.77
C GLU A 694 -2.77 -17.34 -58.45
N ILE A 695 -1.73 -16.55 -58.22
CA ILE A 695 -0.37 -16.84 -58.70
C ILE A 695 0.33 -17.86 -57.82
N LEU A 696 0.23 -17.73 -56.49
CA LEU A 696 1.03 -18.51 -55.54
C LEU A 696 0.45 -19.91 -55.28
N GLU A 697 -0.87 -20.05 -55.21
CA GLU A 697 -1.54 -21.29 -54.79
C GLU A 697 -1.29 -22.48 -55.73
N PRO A 698 -1.34 -22.33 -57.08
CA PRO A 698 -1.01 -23.43 -57.98
C PRO A 698 0.45 -23.89 -57.87
N ILE A 699 1.37 -22.97 -57.52
CA ILE A 699 2.79 -23.28 -57.33
C ILE A 699 3.00 -23.99 -56.00
N ARG A 700 2.32 -23.52 -54.94
CA ARG A 700 2.34 -24.14 -53.61
C ARG A 700 1.81 -25.58 -53.66
N LEU A 701 0.66 -25.80 -54.32
CA LEU A 701 0.06 -27.12 -54.48
C LEU A 701 0.97 -28.08 -55.26
N ARG A 702 1.65 -27.60 -56.31
CA ARG A 702 2.62 -28.41 -57.07
C ARG A 702 3.81 -28.82 -56.20
N LEU A 703 4.39 -27.87 -55.45
CA LEU A 703 5.55 -28.13 -54.57
C LEU A 703 5.19 -29.07 -53.42
N CYS A 704 3.97 -29.00 -52.88
CA CYS A 704 3.47 -29.97 -51.90
C CYS A 704 3.24 -31.36 -52.50
N GLN A 705 2.73 -31.45 -53.74
CA GLN A 705 2.53 -32.72 -54.45
C GLN A 705 3.86 -33.42 -54.77
N ASP A 706 4.85 -32.68 -55.28
CA ASP A 706 6.19 -33.20 -55.59
C ASP A 706 6.88 -33.78 -54.34
N ARG A 707 6.64 -33.19 -53.16
CA ARG A 707 7.16 -33.71 -51.88
C ARG A 707 6.41 -34.92 -51.33
N SER A 708 5.13 -35.10 -51.66
CA SER A 708 4.36 -36.28 -51.24
C SER A 708 4.81 -37.58 -51.95
N SER A 709 5.47 -37.47 -53.11
CA SER A 709 5.95 -38.60 -53.91
C SER A 709 7.37 -39.08 -53.60
N THR A 710 8.12 -38.35 -52.76
CA THR A 710 9.50 -38.69 -52.39
C THR A 710 9.65 -38.71 -50.88
N GLU A 711 9.93 -39.90 -50.35
CA GLU A 711 10.24 -40.26 -48.95
C GLU A 711 9.06 -40.54 -48.00
N THR A 712 8.81 -41.85 -47.81
CA THR A 712 7.94 -42.42 -46.79
C THR A 712 8.72 -42.57 -45.48
N SER A 713 8.86 -41.48 -44.72
CA SER A 713 9.35 -41.51 -43.34
C SER A 713 8.92 -40.23 -42.62
N LEU A 714 7.83 -40.32 -41.85
CA LEU A 714 7.25 -39.28 -40.98
C LEU A 714 6.93 -37.95 -41.70
N THR A 715 6.02 -37.98 -42.67
CA THR A 715 5.42 -36.77 -43.23
C THR A 715 4.24 -36.32 -42.37
N ALA A 716 4.42 -35.23 -41.60
CA ALA A 716 3.32 -34.57 -40.87
C ALA A 716 2.98 -33.22 -41.52
N ALA A 717 1.68 -32.92 -41.63
CA ALA A 717 1.21 -31.60 -42.04
C ALA A 717 1.35 -30.61 -40.87
N LEU A 718 2.51 -29.96 -40.80
CA LEU A 718 2.74 -28.85 -39.86
C LEU A 718 2.04 -27.60 -40.41
N GLU A 719 0.99 -27.17 -39.74
CA GLU A 719 0.21 -25.96 -40.06
C GLU A 719 0.51 -24.87 -39.01
N PRO A 720 1.71 -24.24 -39.03
CA PRO A 720 1.96 -23.08 -38.19
C PRO A 720 1.02 -21.94 -38.56
N ILE A 721 0.76 -21.04 -37.60
CA ILE A 721 -0.02 -19.82 -37.82
C ILE A 721 0.87 -18.58 -38.02
N ALA A 722 2.15 -18.66 -37.62
CA ALA A 722 3.17 -17.67 -37.93
C ALA A 722 4.55 -18.33 -38.04
N VAL A 723 5.38 -17.84 -38.96
CA VAL A 723 6.76 -18.31 -39.18
C VAL A 723 7.68 -17.12 -39.48
N TRP A 724 8.79 -17.02 -38.76
CA TRP A 724 9.86 -16.07 -39.01
C TRP A 724 11.13 -16.83 -39.41
N ASP A 725 11.43 -16.86 -40.71
CA ASP A 725 12.63 -17.49 -41.29
C ASP A 725 13.75 -16.47 -41.57
N PHE A 726 13.46 -15.17 -41.44
CA PHE A 726 14.37 -14.04 -41.64
C PHE A 726 15.03 -13.91 -43.02
N GLU A 727 14.71 -14.79 -43.98
CA GLU A 727 15.24 -14.78 -45.34
C GLU A 727 14.76 -13.54 -46.12
N ALA A 728 13.51 -13.12 -45.86
CA ALA A 728 12.89 -11.95 -46.48
C ALA A 728 12.82 -10.73 -45.53
N GLY A 729 13.65 -10.69 -44.49
CA GLY A 729 13.61 -9.66 -43.45
C GLY A 729 12.68 -10.02 -42.28
N PRO A 730 12.18 -9.03 -41.52
CA PRO A 730 11.44 -9.26 -40.27
C PRO A 730 9.97 -9.67 -40.50
N VAL A 731 9.67 -10.38 -41.59
CA VAL A 731 8.31 -10.66 -42.05
C VAL A 731 7.86 -12.03 -41.57
N ASP A 732 6.63 -12.12 -41.05
CA ASP A 732 5.97 -13.41 -40.88
C ASP A 732 5.65 -14.01 -42.27
N SER A 733 6.27 -15.12 -42.62
CA SER A 733 6.14 -15.74 -43.95
C SER A 733 4.75 -16.32 -44.23
N ILE A 734 3.90 -16.48 -43.19
CA ILE A 734 2.50 -16.89 -43.32
C ILE A 734 1.60 -15.67 -43.52
N SER A 735 1.54 -14.76 -42.54
CA SER A 735 0.59 -13.64 -42.60
C SER A 735 1.07 -12.48 -43.47
N GLY A 736 2.36 -12.44 -43.82
CA GLY A 736 2.99 -11.34 -44.55
C GLY A 736 3.02 -10.04 -43.77
N LYS A 737 2.96 -10.09 -42.43
CA LYS A 737 3.03 -8.92 -41.55
C LYS A 737 4.46 -8.66 -41.11
N ASP A 738 4.87 -7.40 -41.17
CA ASP A 738 6.19 -6.96 -40.72
C ASP A 738 6.26 -6.89 -39.19
N GLY A 739 7.26 -7.54 -38.62
CA GLY A 739 7.69 -7.30 -37.24
C GLY A 739 8.69 -6.15 -37.13
N GLN A 740 8.90 -5.70 -35.90
CA GLN A 740 9.79 -4.61 -35.57
C GLN A 740 11.06 -5.12 -34.90
N ILE A 741 12.20 -4.58 -35.34
CA ILE A 741 13.49 -4.80 -34.72
C ILE A 741 13.76 -3.64 -33.75
N HIS A 742 14.11 -3.97 -32.51
CA HIS A 742 14.35 -3.00 -31.44
C HIS A 742 15.77 -3.13 -30.89
N GLY A 743 16.35 -2.00 -30.47
CA GLY A 743 17.70 -1.94 -29.93
C GLY A 743 18.75 -2.20 -31.01
N THR A 744 19.73 -3.04 -30.70
CA THR A 744 20.87 -3.40 -31.56
C THR A 744 20.70 -4.72 -32.32
N ALA A 745 19.54 -5.36 -32.18
CA ALA A 745 19.22 -6.56 -32.96
C ALA A 745 19.26 -6.26 -34.45
N LYS A 746 19.65 -7.24 -35.25
CA LYS A 746 19.71 -7.09 -36.71
C LYS A 746 19.50 -8.42 -37.40
N ILE A 747 18.96 -8.36 -38.61
CA ILE A 747 18.87 -9.53 -39.49
C ILE A 747 20.11 -9.54 -40.37
N ALA A 748 20.84 -10.64 -40.34
CA ALA A 748 22.02 -10.87 -41.16
C ALA A 748 22.12 -12.37 -41.48
N ASP A 749 22.57 -12.67 -42.70
CA ASP A 749 22.84 -14.04 -43.15
C ASP A 749 21.65 -15.01 -42.94
N GLY A 750 20.42 -14.54 -43.18
CA GLY A 750 19.20 -15.36 -43.01
C GLY A 750 18.86 -15.69 -41.55
N SER A 751 19.33 -14.90 -40.58
CA SER A 751 19.02 -15.12 -39.16
C SER A 751 18.90 -13.81 -38.38
N LEU A 752 18.20 -13.85 -37.25
CA LEU A 752 18.12 -12.75 -36.29
C LEU A 752 19.32 -12.80 -35.34
N HIS A 753 20.23 -11.85 -35.45
CA HIS A 753 21.38 -11.68 -34.57
C HIS A 753 21.01 -10.84 -33.33
N LEU A 754 21.33 -11.37 -32.15
CA LEU A 754 21.04 -10.80 -30.84
C LEU A 754 22.34 -10.68 -30.03
N ASP A 755 22.65 -9.49 -29.54
CA ASP A 755 23.85 -9.21 -28.72
C ASP A 755 23.53 -9.04 -27.22
N GLY A 756 22.28 -9.32 -26.81
CA GLY A 756 21.79 -9.06 -25.45
C GLY A 756 21.33 -7.63 -25.20
N GLN A 757 21.28 -6.76 -26.22
CA GLN A 757 20.81 -5.37 -26.12
C GLN A 757 19.65 -5.05 -27.09
N GLY A 758 19.23 -6.00 -27.92
CA GLY A 758 18.11 -5.85 -28.85
C GLY A 758 17.19 -7.07 -28.90
N HIS A 759 16.01 -6.89 -29.51
CA HIS A 759 15.02 -7.94 -29.68
C HIS A 759 14.11 -7.66 -30.89
N PHE A 760 13.30 -8.64 -31.26
CA PHE A 760 12.25 -8.53 -32.27
C PHE A 760 10.87 -8.59 -31.61
N ALA A 761 9.90 -7.86 -32.17
CA ALA A 761 8.49 -7.90 -31.76
C ALA A 761 7.57 -8.03 -32.98
N SER A 762 6.64 -9.00 -32.96
CA SER A 762 5.59 -9.10 -33.97
C SER A 762 4.49 -8.05 -33.76
N PRO A 763 3.67 -7.74 -34.77
CA PRO A 763 2.39 -7.08 -34.56
C PRO A 763 1.47 -7.91 -33.66
N PRO A 764 0.41 -7.29 -33.10
CA PRO A 764 -0.59 -8.04 -32.34
C PRO A 764 -1.23 -9.17 -33.16
N LEU A 765 -1.33 -10.34 -32.54
CA LEU A 765 -1.95 -11.53 -33.10
C LEU A 765 -3.45 -11.29 -33.30
N ASN A 766 -3.98 -11.74 -34.44
CA ASN A 766 -5.35 -11.50 -34.89
C ASN A 766 -6.34 -12.62 -34.52
N GLN A 767 -5.93 -13.54 -33.66
CA GLN A 767 -6.75 -14.62 -33.12
C GLN A 767 -6.46 -14.83 -31.64
N GLU A 768 -7.39 -15.49 -30.94
CA GLU A 768 -7.16 -15.94 -29.57
C GLU A 768 -6.19 -17.13 -29.57
N ILE A 769 -5.27 -17.15 -28.61
CA ILE A 769 -4.30 -18.23 -28.45
C ILE A 769 -4.56 -18.93 -27.12
N GLY A 770 -5.17 -20.11 -27.21
CA GLY A 770 -5.32 -21.05 -26.11
C GLY A 770 -4.23 -22.10 -26.16
N GLU A 771 -4.56 -23.30 -26.61
CA GLU A 771 -3.55 -24.34 -26.83
C GLU A 771 -2.50 -23.83 -27.82
N ARG A 772 -1.22 -24.18 -27.62
CA ARG A 772 -0.15 -23.55 -28.42
C ARG A 772 1.14 -24.35 -28.43
N THR A 773 1.93 -24.09 -29.47
CA THR A 773 3.32 -24.55 -29.56
C THR A 773 4.22 -23.38 -29.92
N LEU A 774 5.28 -23.18 -29.13
CA LEU A 774 6.39 -22.27 -29.42
C LEU A 774 7.56 -23.09 -29.94
N GLU A 775 8.10 -22.75 -31.10
CA GLU A 775 9.20 -23.49 -31.72
C GLU A 775 10.28 -22.54 -32.24
N ALA A 776 11.55 -22.90 -32.07
CA ALA A 776 12.67 -22.15 -32.64
C ALA A 776 13.94 -22.98 -32.88
N TRP A 777 14.74 -22.53 -33.85
CA TRP A 777 16.12 -22.94 -34.07
C TRP A 777 17.05 -21.84 -33.58
N VAL A 778 17.76 -22.08 -32.48
CA VAL A 778 18.55 -21.07 -31.77
C VAL A 778 20.00 -21.52 -31.55
N GLN A 779 20.95 -20.63 -31.78
CA GLN A 779 22.35 -20.78 -31.38
C GLN A 779 22.69 -19.68 -30.37
N LEU A 780 23.16 -20.05 -29.18
CA LEU A 780 23.56 -19.13 -28.13
C LEU A 780 24.97 -18.57 -28.38
N ALA A 781 25.22 -17.32 -28.03
CA ALA A 781 26.58 -16.76 -28.11
C ALA A 781 27.53 -17.35 -27.06
N ASN A 782 26.98 -17.67 -25.88
CA ASN A 782 27.67 -18.34 -24.77
C ASN A 782 26.65 -19.07 -23.89
N LEU A 783 27.11 -20.04 -23.10
CA LEU A 783 26.28 -20.83 -22.18
C LEU A 783 26.14 -20.23 -20.78
N ASP A 784 26.82 -19.10 -20.49
CA ASP A 784 26.83 -18.49 -19.15
C ASP A 784 25.79 -17.37 -18.98
N GLN A 785 25.08 -17.02 -20.06
CA GLN A 785 23.95 -16.08 -20.04
C GLN A 785 22.79 -16.63 -19.20
N ARG A 786 22.03 -15.71 -18.57
CA ARG A 786 20.91 -16.06 -17.67
C ARG A 786 19.65 -15.33 -18.08
N GLY A 787 18.51 -16.02 -18.08
CA GLY A 787 17.16 -15.45 -18.15
C GLY A 787 16.73 -14.88 -19.51
N GLY A 788 17.52 -15.03 -20.57
CA GLY A 788 17.16 -14.59 -21.91
C GLY A 788 16.00 -15.41 -22.50
N GLY A 789 15.07 -14.75 -23.19
CA GLY A 789 13.95 -15.39 -23.89
C GLY A 789 14.25 -15.65 -25.38
N VAL A 790 14.06 -16.89 -25.84
CA VAL A 790 14.21 -17.28 -27.25
C VAL A 790 12.96 -16.89 -28.03
N VAL A 791 11.82 -17.47 -27.65
CA VAL A 791 10.49 -17.15 -28.19
C VAL A 791 9.56 -16.90 -27.01
N SER A 792 8.90 -15.76 -27.00
CA SER A 792 7.96 -15.39 -25.94
C SER A 792 6.62 -14.97 -26.53
N LEU A 793 5.54 -15.56 -26.05
CA LEU A 793 4.18 -15.09 -26.27
C LEU A 793 3.77 -14.26 -25.06
N GLN A 794 3.55 -12.96 -25.25
CA GLN A 794 3.14 -12.05 -24.17
C GLN A 794 1.88 -11.29 -24.53
N ASN A 795 1.18 -10.80 -23.50
CA ASN A 795 0.17 -9.78 -23.73
C ASN A 795 0.80 -8.41 -24.02
N LEU A 796 0.04 -7.45 -24.55
CA LEU A 796 0.59 -6.14 -24.95
C LEU A 796 1.10 -5.30 -23.76
N ARG A 797 0.68 -5.62 -22.52
CA ARG A 797 1.16 -4.98 -21.29
C ARG A 797 2.49 -5.57 -20.80
N GLY A 798 2.83 -6.80 -21.21
CA GLY A 798 4.04 -7.51 -20.82
C GLY A 798 4.07 -8.04 -19.38
N ASP A 799 2.93 -8.02 -18.68
CA ASP A 799 2.76 -8.56 -17.32
C ASP A 799 2.42 -10.06 -17.32
N ILE A 800 1.88 -10.58 -18.43
CA ILE A 800 1.57 -12.00 -18.62
C ILE A 800 2.29 -12.52 -19.86
N PHE A 801 3.02 -13.62 -19.72
CA PHE A 801 3.74 -14.25 -20.82
C PHE A 801 3.99 -15.75 -20.59
N ASP A 802 4.27 -16.45 -21.69
CA ASP A 802 4.88 -17.78 -21.74
C ASP A 802 6.06 -17.75 -22.71
N ALA A 803 7.20 -18.34 -22.33
CA ALA A 803 8.42 -18.23 -23.12
C ALA A 803 9.31 -19.49 -23.05
N ILE A 804 10.07 -19.71 -24.11
CA ILE A 804 11.26 -20.58 -24.07
C ILE A 804 12.41 -19.74 -23.51
N VAL A 805 12.92 -20.09 -22.32
CA VAL A 805 13.99 -19.32 -21.66
C VAL A 805 15.21 -20.19 -21.34
N PHE A 806 16.38 -19.55 -21.27
CA PHE A 806 17.64 -20.21 -20.96
C PHE A 806 18.25 -19.71 -19.65
N GLY A 807 18.70 -20.62 -18.79
CA GLY A 807 19.50 -20.27 -17.60
C GLY A 807 18.76 -19.43 -16.55
N GLU A 808 17.42 -19.48 -16.51
CA GLU A 808 16.59 -18.60 -15.67
C GLU A 808 16.57 -19.01 -14.18
N GLN A 809 16.27 -20.28 -13.88
CA GLN A 809 16.30 -20.83 -12.51
C GLN A 809 17.55 -21.69 -12.29
N SER A 810 17.84 -22.59 -13.23
CA SER A 810 19.03 -23.45 -13.23
C SER A 810 20.01 -22.97 -14.30
N PRO A 811 21.30 -22.79 -14.00
CA PRO A 811 22.31 -22.48 -15.01
C PRO A 811 22.33 -23.54 -16.11
N ARG A 812 22.44 -23.12 -17.37
CA ARG A 812 22.59 -24.00 -18.54
C ARG A 812 21.44 -24.99 -18.78
N GLU A 813 20.22 -24.68 -18.33
CA GLU A 813 19.01 -25.46 -18.64
C GLU A 813 17.98 -24.65 -19.44
N TRP A 814 17.18 -25.35 -20.24
CA TRP A 814 16.01 -24.79 -20.93
C TRP A 814 14.77 -24.92 -20.05
N LEU A 815 13.95 -23.86 -20.00
CA LEU A 815 12.79 -23.78 -19.12
C LEU A 815 11.59 -23.14 -19.83
N ALA A 816 10.39 -23.39 -19.28
CA ALA A 816 9.18 -22.63 -19.61
C ALA A 816 9.10 -21.38 -18.71
N GLY A 817 9.47 -20.22 -19.25
CA GLY A 817 9.39 -18.94 -18.54
C GLY A 817 7.95 -18.45 -18.40
N SER A 818 7.60 -17.91 -17.24
CA SER A 818 6.26 -17.36 -16.97
C SER A 818 6.31 -16.21 -15.95
N ASN A 819 5.23 -15.44 -15.87
CA ASN A 819 5.12 -14.29 -14.96
C ASN A 819 5.31 -14.71 -13.48
N VAL A 820 6.29 -14.11 -12.80
CA VAL A 820 6.64 -14.40 -11.38
C VAL A 820 6.89 -15.90 -11.12
N PHE A 821 7.35 -16.63 -12.13
CA PHE A 821 7.54 -18.10 -12.06
C PHE A 821 6.27 -18.89 -11.73
N ALA A 822 5.09 -18.31 -11.95
CA ALA A 822 3.81 -18.91 -11.58
C ALA A 822 3.60 -20.30 -12.19
N ARG A 823 4.07 -20.52 -13.43
CA ARG A 823 4.01 -21.80 -14.16
C ARG A 823 5.39 -22.39 -14.45
N THR A 824 6.47 -21.78 -13.99
CA THR A 824 7.82 -22.22 -14.30
C THR A 824 8.26 -23.33 -13.35
N ARG A 825 8.60 -24.49 -13.91
CA ARG A 825 9.24 -25.62 -13.21
C ARG A 825 10.40 -26.18 -14.07
N PRO A 826 11.44 -26.73 -13.44
CA PRO A 826 12.51 -27.43 -14.16
C PRO A 826 11.97 -28.71 -14.79
N PHE A 827 12.29 -28.93 -16.07
CA PHE A 827 11.98 -30.19 -16.75
C PHE A 827 12.88 -31.35 -16.29
N GLN A 828 13.92 -31.10 -15.49
CA GLN A 828 14.96 -32.10 -15.18
C GLN A 828 15.68 -32.61 -16.45
N GLY A 829 15.80 -31.74 -17.46
CA GLY A 829 16.52 -32.04 -18.70
C GLY A 829 18.04 -32.00 -18.52
N SER A 830 18.77 -32.52 -19.50
CA SER A 830 20.24 -32.47 -19.48
C SER A 830 20.74 -31.02 -19.61
N THR A 831 21.85 -30.71 -18.92
CA THR A 831 22.56 -29.44 -19.06
C THR A 831 22.98 -29.20 -20.52
N GLU A 832 22.76 -27.99 -21.02
CA GLU A 832 23.09 -27.59 -22.38
C GLU A 832 24.60 -27.44 -22.57
N THR A 833 25.11 -28.01 -23.66
CA THR A 833 26.54 -28.00 -24.02
C THR A 833 26.78 -27.66 -25.48
N LYS A 834 25.79 -27.80 -26.36
CA LYS A 834 25.95 -27.71 -27.83
C LYS A 834 25.37 -26.44 -28.43
N ALA A 835 24.47 -25.76 -27.73
CA ALA A 835 23.80 -24.56 -28.26
C ALA A 835 24.76 -23.40 -28.58
N GLN A 836 25.98 -23.39 -28.06
CA GLN A 836 27.01 -22.41 -28.45
C GLN A 836 27.73 -22.79 -29.75
N GLU A 837 27.88 -24.09 -30.01
CA GLU A 837 28.64 -24.64 -31.14
C GLU A 837 27.78 -24.73 -32.41
N ARG A 838 26.48 -25.03 -32.26
CA ARG A 838 25.52 -25.17 -33.35
C ARG A 838 24.12 -24.70 -32.98
N PRO A 839 23.24 -24.44 -33.96
CA PRO A 839 21.82 -24.27 -33.70
C PRO A 839 21.23 -25.53 -33.08
N VAL A 840 20.38 -25.34 -32.07
CA VAL A 840 19.55 -26.39 -31.46
C VAL A 840 18.09 -26.09 -31.77
N HIS A 841 17.32 -27.15 -32.02
CA HIS A 841 15.88 -27.05 -32.23
C HIS A 841 15.16 -27.22 -30.88
N LEU A 842 14.29 -26.27 -30.55
CA LEU A 842 13.53 -26.26 -29.30
C LEU A 842 12.05 -26.10 -29.58
N VAL A 843 11.25 -26.92 -28.90
CA VAL A 843 9.79 -26.85 -28.97
C VAL A 843 9.20 -26.90 -27.56
N LEU A 844 8.34 -25.94 -27.23
CA LEU A 844 7.49 -25.97 -26.05
C LEU A 844 6.02 -26.07 -26.45
N THR A 845 5.35 -27.13 -26.01
CA THR A 845 3.92 -27.34 -26.23
C THR A 845 3.15 -27.08 -24.94
N TYR A 846 1.99 -26.43 -25.05
CA TYR A 846 1.06 -26.14 -23.96
C TYR A 846 -0.29 -26.76 -24.32
N SER A 847 -0.61 -27.91 -23.75
CA SER A 847 -1.82 -28.69 -24.04
C SER A 847 -3.07 -28.12 -23.34
N ALA A 848 -4.25 -28.47 -23.84
CA ALA A 848 -5.54 -28.02 -23.30
C ALA A 848 -5.73 -28.31 -21.79
N ASP A 849 -5.14 -29.39 -21.28
CA ASP A 849 -5.18 -29.76 -19.86
C ASP A 849 -4.22 -28.93 -18.98
N GLY A 850 -3.41 -28.06 -19.58
CA GLY A 850 -2.38 -27.26 -18.92
C GLY A 850 -0.99 -27.89 -18.91
N THR A 851 -0.82 -29.10 -19.45
CA THR A 851 0.49 -29.77 -19.48
C THR A 851 1.47 -29.02 -20.39
N ILE A 852 2.67 -28.77 -19.88
CA ILE A 852 3.79 -28.16 -20.60
C ILE A 852 4.82 -29.23 -20.92
N THR A 853 5.17 -29.38 -22.19
CA THR A 853 6.20 -30.32 -22.65
C THR A 853 7.30 -29.58 -23.40
N CYS A 854 8.56 -29.93 -23.13
CA CYS A 854 9.72 -29.39 -23.86
C CYS A 854 10.36 -30.49 -24.70
N TYR A 855 10.76 -30.16 -25.93
CA TYR A 855 11.54 -31.02 -26.81
C TYR A 855 12.81 -30.29 -27.25
N ARG A 856 13.86 -31.06 -27.47
CA ARG A 856 15.17 -30.61 -27.95
C ARG A 856 15.63 -31.52 -29.07
N ASP A 857 15.94 -30.94 -30.23
CA ASP A 857 16.33 -31.66 -31.45
C ASP A 857 15.35 -32.79 -31.80
N GLY A 858 14.03 -32.51 -31.72
CA GLY A 858 12.96 -33.49 -32.01
C GLY A 858 12.70 -34.54 -30.93
N VAL A 859 13.46 -34.56 -29.84
CA VAL A 859 13.35 -35.55 -28.76
C VAL A 859 12.88 -34.90 -27.46
N LEU A 860 12.13 -35.62 -26.63
CA LEU A 860 11.65 -35.12 -25.34
C LEU A 860 12.81 -34.64 -24.45
N TYR A 861 12.71 -33.41 -23.94
CA TYR A 861 13.68 -32.78 -23.06
C TYR A 861 13.19 -32.81 -21.61
N GLY A 862 13.66 -33.79 -20.84
CA GLY A 862 13.26 -33.98 -19.45
C GLY A 862 11.86 -34.58 -19.31
N GLN A 863 11.14 -34.17 -18.27
CA GLN A 863 9.80 -34.66 -17.92
C GLN A 863 8.76 -33.54 -18.08
N PRO A 864 7.64 -33.77 -18.81
CA PRO A 864 6.51 -32.85 -18.85
C PRO A 864 5.94 -32.60 -17.44
N TYR A 865 5.32 -31.44 -17.25
CA TYR A 865 4.62 -31.14 -16.00
C TYR A 865 3.37 -30.30 -16.24
N ASN A 866 2.42 -30.37 -15.32
CA ASN A 866 1.18 -29.59 -15.36
C ASN A 866 1.14 -28.61 -14.18
N PRO A 867 1.30 -27.28 -14.42
CA PRO A 867 1.27 -26.27 -13.38
C PRO A 867 -0.14 -25.76 -13.03
N GLY A 868 -1.21 -26.27 -13.65
CA GLY A 868 -2.59 -25.81 -13.48
C GLY A 868 -3.29 -25.50 -14.81
N SER A 869 -4.35 -24.67 -14.77
CA SER A 869 -5.13 -24.34 -15.97
C SER A 869 -4.33 -23.60 -17.05
N LEU A 870 -4.59 -23.94 -18.31
CA LEU A 870 -4.03 -23.29 -19.50
C LEU A 870 -4.34 -21.79 -19.50
N MET A 871 -3.31 -20.96 -19.64
CA MET A 871 -3.46 -19.51 -19.82
C MET A 871 -3.88 -19.22 -21.27
N THR A 872 -4.86 -18.34 -21.49
CA THR A 872 -5.30 -17.93 -22.84
C THR A 872 -4.94 -16.47 -23.14
N PHE A 873 -4.63 -16.16 -24.38
CA PHE A 873 -4.33 -14.80 -24.84
C PHE A 873 -5.39 -14.32 -25.83
N ALA A 874 -6.08 -13.23 -25.51
CA ALA A 874 -7.18 -12.73 -26.32
C ALA A 874 -6.70 -12.17 -27.68
N LYS A 875 -7.58 -12.28 -28.70
CA LYS A 875 -7.38 -11.68 -30.02
C LYS A 875 -7.04 -10.19 -29.89
N GLY A 876 -5.91 -9.78 -30.47
CA GLY A 876 -5.43 -8.40 -30.48
C GLY A 876 -4.74 -7.93 -29.19
N ASP A 877 -4.68 -8.75 -28.13
CA ASP A 877 -3.98 -8.43 -26.88
C ASP A 877 -2.70 -9.27 -26.70
N ALA A 878 -2.17 -9.88 -27.76
CA ALA A 878 -1.01 -10.78 -27.70
C ALA A 878 -0.01 -10.51 -28.81
N GLN A 879 1.28 -10.72 -28.57
CA GLN A 879 2.34 -10.62 -29.58
C GLN A 879 3.48 -11.61 -29.30
N ILE A 880 4.27 -11.92 -30.33
CA ILE A 880 5.50 -12.68 -30.22
C ILE A 880 6.69 -11.75 -30.04
N LEU A 881 7.58 -12.10 -29.11
CA LEU A 881 8.90 -11.53 -28.97
C LEU A 881 9.97 -12.58 -29.26
N LEU A 882 11.03 -12.19 -29.95
CA LEU A 882 12.21 -13.02 -30.15
C LEU A 882 13.44 -12.31 -29.57
N GLY A 883 14.17 -12.98 -28.69
CA GLY A 883 15.32 -12.41 -27.98
C GLY A 883 15.02 -11.61 -26.71
N LEU A 884 13.75 -11.48 -26.32
CA LEU A 884 13.32 -10.84 -25.07
C LEU A 884 12.33 -11.72 -24.33
N ARG A 885 12.56 -11.92 -23.02
CA ARG A 885 11.68 -12.73 -22.16
C ARG A 885 10.27 -12.17 -22.03
N HIS A 886 10.13 -10.90 -21.63
CA HIS A 886 8.84 -10.18 -21.59
C HIS A 886 9.02 -8.68 -21.26
N GLY A 887 7.96 -7.91 -21.50
CA GLY A 887 7.81 -6.52 -21.06
C GLY A 887 8.83 -5.58 -21.70
N THR A 888 9.36 -4.66 -20.90
CA THR A 888 10.40 -3.73 -21.35
C THR A 888 11.80 -4.37 -21.25
N PRO A 889 12.69 -4.12 -22.23
CA PRO A 889 14.07 -4.62 -22.20
C PRO A 889 14.83 -4.09 -20.98
N GLY A 890 15.60 -4.96 -20.32
CA GLY A 890 16.42 -4.61 -19.15
C GLY A 890 16.78 -5.81 -18.26
N GLY A 891 17.91 -5.71 -17.55
CA GLY A 891 18.45 -6.78 -16.71
C GLY A 891 18.77 -8.05 -17.51
N ASN A 892 18.56 -9.20 -16.89
CA ASN A 892 18.85 -10.53 -17.46
C ASN A 892 17.72 -11.06 -18.38
N ARG A 893 16.98 -10.19 -19.08
CA ARG A 893 15.80 -10.59 -19.89
C ARG A 893 16.11 -10.79 -21.38
N LEU A 894 17.24 -10.27 -21.84
CA LEU A 894 17.63 -10.28 -23.25
C LEU A 894 18.55 -11.46 -23.53
N LEU A 895 18.35 -12.08 -24.68
CA LEU A 895 19.16 -13.21 -25.15
C LEU A 895 20.36 -12.72 -25.98
N SER A 896 21.49 -13.40 -25.87
CA SER A 896 22.64 -13.22 -26.77
C SER A 896 22.86 -14.48 -27.61
N GLY A 897 22.79 -14.36 -28.93
CA GLY A 897 22.84 -15.48 -29.86
C GLY A 897 22.26 -15.16 -31.24
N LYS A 898 21.84 -16.20 -31.94
CA LYS A 898 21.17 -16.14 -33.24
C LYS A 898 19.91 -17.00 -33.22
N ILE A 899 18.83 -16.49 -33.79
CA ILE A 899 17.61 -17.26 -34.04
C ILE A 899 17.50 -17.41 -35.56
N TYR A 900 17.53 -18.64 -36.03
CA TYR A 900 17.48 -18.98 -37.47
C TYR A 900 16.05 -19.06 -37.96
N GLU A 901 15.17 -19.61 -37.13
CA GLU A 901 13.76 -19.71 -37.45
C GLU A 901 12.95 -19.76 -36.16
N ALA A 902 11.75 -19.18 -36.18
CA ALA A 902 10.77 -19.30 -35.11
C ALA A 902 9.38 -19.54 -35.67
N ARG A 903 8.61 -20.44 -35.05
CA ARG A 903 7.25 -20.81 -35.45
C ARG A 903 6.29 -20.74 -34.27
N LEU A 904 5.03 -20.39 -34.56
CA LEU A 904 3.91 -20.42 -33.63
C LEU A 904 2.80 -21.29 -34.19
N TYR A 905 2.23 -22.14 -33.32
CA TYR A 905 1.03 -22.93 -33.60
C TYR A 905 -0.03 -22.61 -32.56
N ASP A 906 -1.31 -22.66 -32.95
CA ASP A 906 -2.49 -22.53 -32.07
C ASP A 906 -3.02 -23.88 -31.57
N ARG A 907 -2.12 -24.87 -31.53
CA ARG A 907 -2.34 -26.21 -30.98
C ARG A 907 -1.04 -26.76 -30.39
N ALA A 908 -1.16 -27.76 -29.53
CA ALA A 908 -0.03 -28.51 -28.98
C ALA A 908 0.38 -29.60 -29.99
N LEU A 909 1.60 -29.50 -30.53
CA LEU A 909 2.15 -30.54 -31.40
C LEU A 909 2.38 -31.83 -30.60
N ASN A 910 2.12 -32.97 -31.23
CA ASN A 910 2.47 -34.27 -30.66
C ASN A 910 3.94 -34.63 -30.94
N ALA A 911 4.46 -35.68 -30.31
CA ALA A 911 5.87 -36.07 -30.43
C ALA A 911 6.30 -36.43 -31.87
N GLU A 912 5.42 -37.02 -32.68
CA GLU A 912 5.71 -37.36 -34.08
C GLU A 912 5.80 -36.09 -34.95
N GLU A 913 4.91 -35.12 -34.72
CA GLU A 913 4.93 -33.83 -35.39
C GLU A 913 6.18 -33.02 -35.04
N VAL A 914 6.59 -33.05 -33.77
CA VAL A 914 7.83 -32.40 -33.32
C VAL A 914 9.07 -33.08 -33.94
N ALA A 915 9.09 -34.41 -34.04
CA ALA A 915 10.17 -35.15 -34.72
C ALA A 915 10.20 -34.89 -36.24
N ALA A 916 9.04 -34.77 -36.88
CA ALA A 916 8.94 -34.38 -38.29
C ALA A 916 9.44 -32.96 -38.53
N SER A 917 9.10 -32.01 -37.64
CA SER A 917 9.61 -30.64 -37.70
C SER A 917 11.13 -30.57 -37.56
N ALA A 918 11.70 -31.33 -36.61
CA ALA A 918 13.13 -31.38 -36.36
C ALA A 918 13.95 -32.00 -37.51
N SER A 919 13.37 -32.97 -38.22
CA SER A 919 14.04 -33.69 -39.32
C SER A 919 14.00 -32.98 -40.67
N GLY A 920 13.15 -31.94 -40.81
CA GLY A 920 12.94 -31.25 -42.08
C GLY A 920 11.96 -31.97 -43.02
N ASN A 921 11.42 -33.13 -42.65
CA ASN A 921 10.45 -33.90 -43.44
C ASN A 921 9.01 -33.42 -43.19
N HIS A 922 8.65 -32.29 -43.78
CA HIS A 922 7.35 -31.63 -43.60
C HIS A 922 6.79 -31.05 -44.90
N LEU A 923 5.46 -31.02 -45.03
CA LEU A 923 4.76 -30.54 -46.23
C LEU A 923 4.72 -29.01 -46.40
N PHE A 924 5.34 -28.27 -45.47
CA PHE A 924 5.38 -26.81 -45.48
C PHE A 924 6.31 -26.28 -46.59
N VAL A 925 5.78 -25.50 -47.53
CA VAL A 925 6.55 -24.85 -48.60
C VAL A 925 6.80 -23.38 -48.23
N SER A 926 8.06 -23.01 -48.13
CA SER A 926 8.48 -21.65 -47.76
C SER A 926 8.26 -20.64 -48.89
N ARG A 927 8.19 -19.34 -48.55
CA ARG A 927 8.07 -18.25 -49.55
C ARG A 927 9.23 -18.28 -50.56
N ARG A 928 10.44 -18.62 -50.12
CA ARG A 928 11.64 -18.74 -50.97
C ARG A 928 11.47 -19.82 -52.05
N GLU A 929 10.88 -20.96 -51.69
CA GLU A 929 10.68 -22.08 -52.62
C GLU A 929 9.59 -21.76 -53.64
N ILE A 930 8.50 -21.11 -53.21
CA ILE A 930 7.46 -20.62 -54.12
C ILE A 930 8.04 -19.60 -55.11
N LEU A 931 8.85 -18.64 -54.64
CA LEU A 931 9.48 -17.63 -55.49
C LEU A 931 10.52 -18.25 -56.44
N ALA A 932 11.30 -19.24 -55.98
CA ALA A 932 12.27 -19.97 -56.80
C ALA A 932 11.59 -20.69 -57.98
N SER A 933 10.38 -21.22 -57.77
CA SER A 933 9.58 -21.90 -58.80
C SER A 933 8.69 -20.97 -59.64
N CYS A 934 8.64 -19.67 -59.34
CA CYS A 934 7.95 -18.68 -60.18
C CYS A 934 8.76 -18.37 -61.46
N SER A 935 8.06 -18.19 -62.58
CA SER A 935 8.65 -17.60 -63.79
C SER A 935 9.01 -16.12 -63.59
N GLU A 936 9.89 -15.57 -64.44
CA GLU A 936 10.30 -14.15 -64.36
C GLU A 936 9.10 -13.20 -64.47
N ALA A 937 8.11 -13.53 -65.30
CA ALA A 937 6.87 -12.76 -65.42
C ALA A 937 6.01 -12.82 -64.15
N GLN A 938 5.92 -13.99 -63.49
CA GLN A 938 5.21 -14.15 -62.22
C GLN A 938 5.91 -13.40 -61.09
N ARG A 939 7.25 -13.44 -61.01
CA ARG A 939 8.02 -12.68 -60.01
C ARG A 939 7.81 -11.17 -60.14
N ARG A 940 7.94 -10.62 -61.36
CA ARG A 940 7.68 -9.20 -61.62
C ARG A 940 6.25 -8.79 -61.25
N ARG A 941 5.26 -9.64 -61.56
CA ARG A 941 3.86 -9.36 -61.20
C ARG A 941 3.64 -9.41 -59.68
N LEU A 942 4.25 -10.37 -58.98
CA LEU A 942 4.17 -10.46 -57.52
C LEU A 942 4.81 -9.25 -56.83
N GLU A 943 5.97 -8.78 -57.31
CA GLU A 943 6.62 -7.55 -56.83
C GLU A 943 5.72 -6.32 -57.05
N GLU A 944 5.08 -6.21 -58.22
CA GLU A 944 4.14 -5.13 -58.52
C GLU A 944 2.91 -5.16 -57.59
N LEU A 945 2.33 -6.33 -57.37
CA LEU A 945 1.19 -6.53 -56.46
C LEU A 945 1.57 -6.22 -55.01
N GLU A 946 2.77 -6.59 -54.57
CA GLU A 946 3.28 -6.30 -53.22
C GLU A 946 3.48 -4.80 -53.00
N MET A 947 4.14 -4.11 -53.95
CA MET A 947 4.29 -2.64 -53.87
C MET A 947 2.95 -1.92 -53.80
N LYS A 948 1.97 -2.31 -54.64
CA LYS A 948 0.62 -1.73 -54.62
C LYS A 948 -0.12 -2.02 -53.31
N THR A 949 0.02 -3.24 -52.79
CA THR A 949 -0.61 -3.64 -51.52
C THR A 949 -0.03 -2.83 -50.36
N VAL A 950 1.28 -2.63 -50.31
CA VAL A 950 1.94 -1.76 -49.30
C VAL A 950 1.43 -0.33 -49.42
N GLN A 951 1.38 0.23 -50.63
CA GLN A 951 0.87 1.58 -50.87
C GLN A 951 -0.57 1.76 -50.37
N PHE A 952 -1.49 0.84 -50.71
CA PHE A 952 -2.88 0.90 -50.24
C PHE A 952 -2.99 0.67 -48.73
N ARG A 953 -2.16 -0.20 -48.14
CA ARG A 953 -2.11 -0.39 -46.68
C ARG A 953 -1.64 0.87 -45.95
N GLU A 954 -0.66 1.60 -46.49
CA GLU A 954 -0.24 2.91 -45.96
C GLU A 954 -1.35 3.95 -46.10
N GLN A 955 -2.06 4.00 -47.23
CA GLN A 955 -3.23 4.88 -47.37
C GLN A 955 -4.36 4.49 -46.40
N ARG A 956 -4.60 3.21 -46.14
CA ARG A 956 -5.59 2.75 -45.15
C ARG A 956 -5.24 3.24 -43.74
N LYS A 957 -3.95 3.33 -43.39
CA LYS A 957 -3.50 3.81 -42.06
C LYS A 957 -3.82 5.28 -41.82
N THR A 958 -3.97 6.09 -42.87
CA THR A 958 -4.33 7.52 -42.72
C THR A 958 -5.84 7.73 -42.53
N LEU A 959 -6.65 6.68 -42.70
CA LEU A 959 -8.10 6.72 -42.54
C LEU A 959 -8.56 6.17 -41.17
N PRO A 960 -9.67 6.68 -40.61
CA PRO A 960 -10.19 6.23 -39.31
C PRO A 960 -10.51 4.74 -39.32
N ALA A 961 -10.23 4.05 -38.20
CA ALA A 961 -10.37 2.59 -38.07
C ALA A 961 -11.81 2.08 -38.22
N SER A 962 -12.77 2.88 -37.74
CA SER A 962 -14.22 2.64 -37.86
C SER A 962 -14.92 4.00 -37.91
N ILE A 963 -16.01 4.08 -38.65
CA ILE A 963 -16.90 5.25 -38.62
C ILE A 963 -18.08 4.91 -37.74
N ASP A 964 -18.08 5.54 -36.58
CA ASP A 964 -19.18 5.49 -35.63
C ASP A 964 -20.18 6.60 -36.01
N ASP A 965 -21.46 6.28 -36.14
CA ASP A 965 -22.53 7.25 -36.37
C ASP A 965 -22.61 8.32 -35.26
N HIS A 966 -22.03 8.02 -34.08
CA HIS A 966 -21.88 8.96 -32.98
C HIS A 966 -20.67 9.90 -33.12
N GLN A 967 -19.74 9.67 -34.04
CA GLN A 967 -18.51 10.46 -34.16
C GLN A 967 -18.77 11.95 -34.45
N PRO A 968 -19.65 12.36 -35.39
CA PRO A 968 -20.02 13.78 -35.58
C PRO A 968 -20.54 14.44 -34.29
N TRP A 969 -21.25 13.67 -33.46
CA TRP A 969 -21.78 14.14 -32.18
C TRP A 969 -20.70 14.23 -31.10
N ALA A 970 -19.73 13.31 -31.10
CA ALA A 970 -18.56 13.38 -30.23
C ALA A 970 -17.75 14.64 -30.51
N ASP A 971 -17.56 14.99 -31.77
CA ASP A 971 -16.84 16.20 -32.17
C ASP A 971 -17.63 17.47 -31.85
N LEU A 972 -18.96 17.45 -31.96
CA LEU A 972 -19.80 18.56 -31.50
C LEU A 972 -19.67 18.76 -29.98
N ILE A 973 -19.77 17.68 -29.18
CA ILE A 973 -19.59 17.75 -27.72
C ILE A 973 -18.20 18.29 -27.38
N HIS A 974 -17.17 17.78 -28.05
CA HIS A 974 -15.79 18.23 -27.87
C HIS A 974 -15.61 19.70 -28.24
N ALA A 975 -16.23 20.18 -29.31
CA ALA A 975 -16.24 21.58 -29.70
C ALA A 975 -16.94 22.46 -28.65
N VAL A 976 -18.08 22.02 -28.13
CA VAL A 976 -18.82 22.72 -27.06
C VAL A 976 -17.99 22.79 -25.77
N TRP A 977 -17.26 21.73 -25.41
CA TRP A 977 -16.35 21.76 -24.25
C TRP A 977 -15.17 22.72 -24.42
N ASN A 978 -14.80 23.06 -25.65
CA ASN A 978 -13.78 24.06 -25.95
C ASN A 978 -14.30 25.50 -25.96
N LEU A 979 -15.62 25.72 -25.80
CA LEU A 979 -16.17 27.05 -25.57
C LEU A 979 -15.71 27.59 -24.21
N LYS A 980 -15.47 28.90 -24.14
CA LYS A 980 -15.12 29.57 -22.88
C LYS A 980 -16.16 29.28 -21.80
N GLU A 981 -17.44 29.16 -22.16
CA GLU A 981 -18.53 28.93 -21.20
C GLU A 981 -18.42 27.61 -20.46
N PHE A 982 -17.83 26.57 -21.06
CA PHE A 982 -17.63 25.29 -20.38
C PHE A 982 -16.65 25.40 -19.20
N ARG A 983 -15.74 26.37 -19.27
CA ARG A 983 -14.67 26.56 -18.29
C ARG A 983 -14.95 27.66 -17.27
N TYR A 984 -16.05 28.40 -17.40
CA TYR A 984 -16.32 29.57 -16.56
C TYR A 984 -17.75 29.55 -16.02
N LEU A 985 -17.89 29.76 -14.71
CA LEU A 985 -19.16 30.02 -14.03
C LEU A 985 -19.55 31.48 -14.26
N ARG A 986 -20.80 31.70 -14.65
CA ARG A 986 -21.41 33.01 -14.94
C ARG A 986 -22.56 33.33 -14.01
#